data_AF-A0A0F9X7J2-F1
#
_entry.id   AF-A0A0F9X7J2-F1
#
_cell.length_a   1.000
_cell.length_b   1.000
_cell.length_c   1.000
_cell.angle_alpha   90.00
_cell.angle_beta   90.00
_cell.angle_gamma   90.00
#
_symmetry.space_group_name_H-M   'P 1'
#
loop_
_entity.id
_entity.type
_entity.pdbx_description
1 polymer ?
#
loop_
_entity_poly.entity_id
_entity_poly.type
_entity_poly.pdbx_seq_one_letter_code
_entity_poly.pdbx_strand_id
1 'polypeptide(L)'
;MYSELTGNAFTLALQLLPNLTALVLDDQENLDIRWILGRSPQQTVPLGRALRVLSLDNVNHGVLKVLQSPETLPELLYLEVSGSSWPRHDRLIELQLPRLRILKLRRCGLRSDQPLYLSVFDGRLWSLDVSDNQLSDRSAAQFLSQLNFNRRLRTLQHALTEGLVERWTEFDRHTSILEVHGSSDVFLPGARYLVDAPAFTAVANSQELPVVRSDGSVPVRQDTLDGVLRLLSRNDGIAATDHLPGSIGLTHLHLSGNQFSAAGIESLLRRSNGQIEHFDCDSMCLFPPSGHFRVDEESGLRDSHPTYTGKLGIHESIRMYGFSGLSHVFRPVWCSNLRSLRIHHSFVTNIPTVSIPGLGDIDRKYFAEKHIFPGLDWAYSLAFLPDMNPRLQSLTLTCVPRQSFGPLIHKLTFFLRLLGLQEQALSIMNKAEASRPGRSVRFVSGLRYLTLEMESMEKEPREMSSPLELDAEELMTSGETPFSFFNESAEQQPPPKEPRPYCIPVWTYIIPKAPLRNNRVFQVEEIGHDVAANYSPGAPAGYPPRDLSKEKWIRYRESTKKPLVAVWAGNTWSRSPVIQKYRCLVLEYGVYEGLGPTTIHHTRAGAPVECFIFQQTWLYAALPQTLEVPPTIQTPEYEDVAAELRRRHVSTYEDFERIRKESPHRPCFYWGGTFKIIDAKPNHVG
;
A
#
# COMPACT_ATOMS: atom_id res chain seq x y z
N MET A 1 37.50 -24.95 5.21
CA MET A 1 38.57 -23.93 5.08
C MET A 1 38.44 -23.01 6.30
N TYR A 2 39.55 -22.66 6.93
CA TYR A 2 39.70 -22.27 8.34
C TYR A 2 38.88 -21.05 8.83
N SER A 3 37.79 -21.28 9.57
CA SER A 3 37.00 -20.21 10.22
C SER A 3 37.77 -19.45 11.31
N GLU A 4 38.68 -20.13 12.02
CA GLU A 4 39.52 -19.51 13.06
C GLU A 4 40.64 -18.63 12.48
N LEU A 5 41.20 -18.98 11.32
CA LEU A 5 42.18 -18.12 10.61
C LEU A 5 41.50 -16.86 10.08
N THR A 6 40.24 -16.94 9.63
CA THR A 6 39.49 -15.75 9.21
C THR A 6 39.16 -14.82 10.38
N GLY A 7 38.72 -15.34 11.52
CA GLY A 7 38.38 -14.51 12.69
C GLY A 7 39.57 -13.71 13.24
N ASN A 8 40.71 -14.39 13.44
CA ASN A 8 41.92 -13.74 13.93
C ASN A 8 42.51 -12.74 12.92
N ALA A 9 42.46 -13.06 11.62
CA ALA A 9 42.88 -12.14 10.56
C ALA A 9 42.01 -10.88 10.51
N PHE A 10 40.68 -11.01 10.70
CA PHE A 10 39.77 -9.86 10.77
C PHE A 10 40.05 -8.98 12.00
N THR A 11 40.24 -9.60 13.17
CA THR A 11 40.58 -8.86 14.40
C THR A 11 41.89 -8.09 14.23
N LEU A 12 42.91 -8.71 13.63
CA LEU A 12 44.18 -8.05 13.30
C LEU A 12 43.99 -6.91 12.28
N ALA A 13 43.22 -7.14 11.22
CA ALA A 13 42.94 -6.11 10.21
C ALA A 13 42.23 -4.89 10.82
N LEU A 14 41.26 -5.11 11.72
CA LEU A 14 40.58 -4.04 12.41
C LEU A 14 41.47 -3.30 13.41
N GLN A 15 42.41 -3.99 14.07
CA GLN A 15 43.42 -3.34 14.92
C GLN A 15 44.35 -2.42 14.10
N LEU A 16 44.63 -2.78 12.84
CA LEU A 16 45.44 -1.97 11.92
C LEU A 16 44.66 -0.80 11.30
N LEU A 17 43.33 -0.78 11.44
CA LEU A 17 42.43 0.24 10.90
C LEU A 17 41.68 0.99 12.02
N PRO A 18 42.39 1.75 12.88
CA PRO A 18 41.79 2.40 14.05
C PRO A 18 40.73 3.46 13.73
N ASN A 19 40.70 3.93 12.47
CA ASN A 19 39.76 4.94 11.99
C ASN A 19 38.70 4.35 11.03
N LEU A 20 38.43 3.05 11.12
CA LEU A 20 37.39 2.42 10.30
C LEU A 20 36.02 3.02 10.61
N THR A 21 35.40 3.64 9.60
CA THR A 21 34.08 4.29 9.71
C THR A 21 32.96 3.52 9.03
N ALA A 22 33.28 2.63 8.10
CA ALA A 22 32.32 1.79 7.39
C ALA A 22 32.82 0.35 7.31
N LEU A 23 31.94 -0.60 7.61
CA LEU A 23 32.22 -2.03 7.55
C LEU A 23 31.05 -2.73 6.86
N VAL A 24 31.35 -3.46 5.80
CA VAL A 24 30.39 -4.20 4.98
C VAL A 24 30.86 -5.65 4.93
N LEU A 25 30.05 -6.56 5.48
CA LEU A 25 30.34 -7.99 5.62
C LEU A 25 29.15 -8.82 5.16
N ASP A 26 28.52 -8.41 4.06
CA ASP A 26 27.32 -9.05 3.53
C ASP A 26 27.61 -10.48 3.02
N ASP A 27 26.60 -11.35 3.07
CA ASP A 27 26.62 -12.75 2.62
C ASP A 27 27.67 -13.65 3.30
N GLN A 28 28.08 -13.29 4.53
CA GLN A 28 29.03 -14.06 5.33
C GLN A 28 28.32 -15.00 6.31
N GLU A 29 27.67 -16.05 5.80
CA GLU A 29 26.84 -16.95 6.61
C GLU A 29 27.59 -17.63 7.77
N ASN A 30 28.88 -17.95 7.59
CA ASN A 30 29.71 -18.64 8.58
C ASN A 30 30.41 -17.70 9.57
N LEU A 31 30.23 -16.39 9.42
CA LEU A 31 30.95 -15.40 10.21
C LEU A 31 30.21 -15.08 11.50
N ASP A 32 30.85 -15.34 12.64
CA ASP A 32 30.36 -14.88 13.94
C ASP A 32 30.91 -13.50 14.26
N ILE A 33 30.06 -12.48 14.12
CA ILE A 33 30.47 -11.09 14.32
C ILE A 33 30.87 -10.79 15.77
N ARG A 34 30.57 -11.67 16.74
CA ARG A 34 31.03 -11.52 18.13
C ARG A 34 32.54 -11.55 18.25
N TRP A 35 33.23 -12.28 17.38
CA TRP A 35 34.69 -12.32 17.40
C TRP A 35 35.32 -11.04 16.86
N ILE A 36 34.56 -10.31 16.02
CA ILE A 36 35.02 -9.11 15.32
C ILE A 36 34.68 -7.85 16.11
N LEU A 37 33.41 -7.74 16.54
CA LEU A 37 32.86 -6.55 17.18
C LEU A 37 32.59 -6.74 18.67
N GLY A 38 32.61 -7.99 19.17
CA GLY A 38 32.41 -8.26 20.59
C GLY A 38 33.60 -7.79 21.44
N ARG A 39 33.32 -7.49 22.70
CA ARG A 39 34.34 -7.01 23.64
C ARG A 39 35.31 -8.16 23.97
N SER A 40 36.56 -8.07 23.52
CA SER A 40 37.62 -8.96 23.99
C SER A 40 38.09 -8.51 25.38
N PRO A 41 38.31 -9.42 26.34
CA PRO A 41 38.81 -9.08 27.68
C PRO A 41 40.20 -8.41 27.66
N GLN A 42 40.91 -8.49 26.53
CA GLN A 42 42.25 -7.91 26.34
C GLN A 42 42.22 -6.54 25.63
N GLN A 43 41.06 -6.08 25.13
CA GLN A 43 40.92 -4.80 24.43
C GLN A 43 40.37 -3.71 25.36
N THR A 44 41.13 -2.62 25.49
CA THR A 44 40.73 -1.43 26.28
C THR A 44 39.71 -0.54 25.56
N VAL A 45 39.63 -0.61 24.22
CA VAL A 45 38.69 0.15 23.39
C VAL A 45 37.95 -0.79 22.44
N PRO A 46 36.59 -0.76 22.38
CA PRO A 46 35.84 -1.52 21.40
C PRO A 46 36.19 -1.10 19.97
N LEU A 47 36.48 -2.07 19.09
CA LEU A 47 36.79 -1.84 17.67
C LEU A 47 35.68 -1.08 16.93
N GLY A 48 34.42 -1.22 17.36
CA GLY A 48 33.26 -0.56 16.76
C GLY A 48 33.06 0.91 17.13
N ARG A 49 33.91 1.52 17.98
CA ARG A 49 33.65 2.86 18.53
C ARG A 49 33.58 3.98 17.49
N ALA A 50 34.36 3.90 16.42
CA ALA A 50 34.37 4.88 15.33
C ALA A 50 33.42 4.52 14.18
N LEU A 51 32.76 3.36 14.25
CA LEU A 51 31.97 2.82 13.16
C LEU A 51 30.65 3.60 13.01
N ARG A 52 30.39 4.05 11.78
CA ARG A 52 29.19 4.81 11.39
C ARG A 52 28.27 4.04 10.47
N VAL A 53 28.84 3.15 9.66
CA VAL A 53 28.10 2.29 8.73
C VAL A 53 28.45 0.84 9.04
N LEU A 54 27.44 0.03 9.32
CA LEU A 54 27.55 -1.41 9.49
C LEU A 54 26.53 -2.11 8.59
N SER A 55 27.02 -2.90 7.64
CA SER A 55 26.21 -3.77 6.79
C SER A 55 26.57 -5.23 7.03
N LEU A 56 25.55 -6.00 7.37
CA LEU A 56 25.60 -7.42 7.74
C LEU A 56 24.41 -8.16 7.08
N ASP A 57 24.10 -7.84 5.82
CA ASP A 57 23.03 -8.54 5.08
C ASP A 57 23.38 -10.03 4.96
N ASN A 58 22.40 -10.89 5.25
CA ASN A 58 22.51 -12.34 5.26
C ASN A 58 23.62 -12.90 6.20
N VAL A 59 23.87 -12.22 7.32
CA VAL A 59 24.77 -12.70 8.39
C VAL A 59 23.98 -13.21 9.58
N ASN A 60 24.16 -14.48 9.94
CA ASN A 60 23.28 -15.17 10.88
C ASN A 60 23.82 -15.30 12.32
N HIS A 61 25.12 -15.09 12.54
CA HIS A 61 25.74 -15.40 13.82
C HIS A 61 26.22 -14.14 14.55
N GLY A 62 25.76 -13.98 15.80
CA GLY A 62 26.31 -12.98 16.72
C GLY A 62 25.70 -11.58 16.66
N VAL A 63 24.87 -11.29 15.64
CA VAL A 63 24.26 -9.97 15.37
C VAL A 63 23.59 -9.37 16.60
N LEU A 64 22.56 -10.02 17.13
CA LEU A 64 21.76 -9.47 18.23
C LEU A 64 22.60 -9.21 19.50
N LYS A 65 23.58 -10.08 19.80
CA LYS A 65 24.45 -9.93 20.98
C LYS A 65 25.34 -8.69 20.89
N VAL A 66 25.85 -8.37 19.70
CA VAL A 66 26.65 -7.16 19.47
C VAL A 66 25.75 -5.92 19.56
N LEU A 67 24.54 -5.97 19.01
CA LEU A 67 23.61 -4.83 19.03
C LEU A 67 23.04 -4.53 20.43
N GLN A 68 22.87 -5.55 21.27
CA GLN A 68 22.44 -5.39 22.67
C GLN A 68 23.55 -4.86 23.59
N SER A 69 24.79 -4.77 23.11
CA SER A 69 25.92 -4.29 23.88
C SER A 69 26.04 -2.76 23.72
N PRO A 70 25.71 -1.96 24.75
CA PRO A 70 25.51 -0.51 24.61
C PRO A 70 26.78 0.30 24.34
N GLU A 71 27.96 -0.24 24.64
CA GLU A 71 29.24 0.45 24.47
C GLU A 71 29.91 0.22 23.11
N THR A 72 29.34 -0.65 22.26
CA THR A 72 30.05 -1.21 21.11
C THR A 72 29.96 -0.34 19.86
N LEU A 73 28.83 0.35 19.65
CA LEU A 73 28.50 1.06 18.41
C LEU A 73 27.88 2.45 18.67
N PRO A 74 28.51 3.34 19.46
CA PRO A 74 27.91 4.63 19.87
C PRO A 74 27.74 5.64 18.72
N GLU A 75 28.55 5.50 17.65
CA GLU A 75 28.60 6.43 16.52
C GLU A 75 27.81 5.94 15.29
N LEU A 76 27.10 4.83 15.41
CA LEU A 76 26.45 4.17 14.29
C LEU A 76 25.27 4.99 13.75
N LEU A 77 25.32 5.31 12.44
CA LEU A 77 24.28 6.04 11.72
C LEU A 77 23.43 5.11 10.83
N TYR A 78 24.07 4.10 10.24
CA TYR A 78 23.45 3.13 9.34
C TYR A 78 23.67 1.71 9.85
N LEU A 79 22.58 0.95 9.96
CA LEU A 79 22.60 -0.47 10.29
C LEU A 79 21.75 -1.27 9.30
N GLU A 80 22.38 -2.22 8.62
CA GLU A 80 21.72 -3.24 7.80
C GLU A 80 22.03 -4.61 8.41
N VAL A 81 20.99 -5.32 8.84
CA VAL A 81 21.11 -6.69 9.38
C VAL A 81 20.04 -7.60 8.76
N SER A 82 19.68 -7.29 7.52
CA SER A 82 18.70 -8.04 6.75
C SER A 82 19.10 -9.51 6.61
N GLY A 83 18.13 -10.43 6.56
CA GLY A 83 18.36 -11.87 6.47
C GLY A 83 18.88 -12.53 7.75
N SER A 84 19.22 -11.77 8.79
CA SER A 84 19.64 -12.36 10.07
C SER A 84 18.48 -13.03 10.80
N SER A 85 18.72 -14.19 11.39
CA SER A 85 17.70 -14.88 12.19
C SER A 85 17.55 -14.23 13.58
N TRP A 86 16.42 -13.58 13.82
CA TRP A 86 16.11 -13.00 15.13
C TRP A 86 15.39 -14.04 15.99
N PRO A 87 15.88 -14.35 17.20
CA PRO A 87 15.27 -15.41 17.99
C PRO A 87 13.85 -15.04 18.40
N ARG A 88 12.97 -16.04 18.44
CA ARG A 88 11.62 -15.91 19.01
C ARG A 88 11.76 -15.68 20.52
N HIS A 89 11.74 -14.44 20.95
CA HIS A 89 11.85 -14.07 22.35
C HIS A 89 10.47 -13.70 22.90
N ASP A 90 10.15 -14.18 24.11
CA ASP A 90 9.03 -13.68 24.91
C ASP A 90 9.31 -12.31 25.55
N ARG A 91 10.47 -11.71 25.24
CA ARG A 91 10.96 -10.45 25.83
C ARG A 91 11.24 -9.41 24.74
N LEU A 92 10.95 -8.16 25.09
CA LEU A 92 11.22 -6.99 24.28
C LEU A 92 12.70 -6.91 23.91
N ILE A 93 13.00 -6.76 22.62
CA ILE A 93 14.36 -6.51 22.15
C ILE A 93 14.53 -4.99 22.07
N GLU A 94 15.39 -4.45 22.92
CA GLU A 94 15.77 -3.03 22.97
C GLU A 94 17.18 -2.84 22.38
N LEU A 95 17.32 -1.91 21.43
CA LEU A 95 18.57 -1.66 20.68
C LEU A 95 19.19 -0.31 21.07
N GLN A 96 20.22 -0.29 21.91
CA GLN A 96 20.83 0.97 22.37
C GLN A 96 21.76 1.65 21.35
N LEU A 97 21.19 2.25 20.29
CA LEU A 97 21.89 2.92 19.20
C LEU A 97 21.47 4.41 19.05
N PRO A 98 21.95 5.33 19.91
CA PRO A 98 21.43 6.70 20.03
C PRO A 98 21.69 7.60 18.83
N ARG A 99 22.68 7.25 17.99
CA ARG A 99 23.00 7.99 16.76
C ARG A 99 22.39 7.36 15.52
N LEU A 100 21.65 6.26 15.63
CA LEU A 100 21.09 5.59 14.46
C LEU A 100 20.12 6.50 13.71
N ARG A 101 20.16 6.40 12.38
CA ARG A 101 19.36 7.21 11.44
C ARG A 101 18.64 6.34 10.41
N ILE A 102 19.29 5.26 9.97
CA ILE A 102 18.76 4.28 9.03
C ILE A 102 18.88 2.89 9.64
N LEU A 103 17.78 2.15 9.63
CA LEU A 103 17.71 0.79 10.12
C LEU A 103 17.05 -0.11 9.08
N LYS A 104 17.74 -1.18 8.68
CA LYS A 104 17.20 -2.20 7.78
C LYS A 104 17.18 -3.58 8.43
N LEU A 105 15.98 -4.15 8.45
CA LEU A 105 15.61 -5.39 9.14
C LEU A 105 14.80 -6.29 8.19
N ARG A 106 15.19 -6.37 6.92
CA ARG A 106 14.45 -7.17 5.95
C ARG A 106 14.65 -8.65 6.22
N ARG A 107 13.65 -9.50 5.96
CA ARG A 107 13.80 -10.96 6.07
C ARG A 107 14.31 -11.45 7.44
N CYS A 108 14.08 -10.69 8.52
CA CYS A 108 14.52 -11.04 9.86
C CYS A 108 13.54 -11.96 10.61
N GLY A 109 12.41 -12.29 10.00
CA GLY A 109 11.35 -13.10 10.61
C GLY A 109 10.53 -12.35 11.66
N LEU A 110 10.47 -11.01 11.57
CA LEU A 110 9.69 -10.18 12.50
C LEU A 110 8.19 -10.48 12.35
N ARG A 111 7.48 -10.56 13.47
CA ARG A 111 6.05 -10.89 13.50
C ARG A 111 5.27 -9.88 14.30
N SER A 112 3.99 -9.74 13.95
CA SER A 112 3.09 -8.80 14.63
C SER A 112 2.73 -9.17 16.06
N ASP A 113 2.84 -10.46 16.41
CA ASP A 113 2.60 -10.97 17.76
C ASP A 113 3.82 -10.85 18.67
N GLN A 114 5.00 -10.54 18.11
CA GLN A 114 6.26 -10.36 18.82
C GLN A 114 6.83 -8.96 18.50
N PRO A 115 6.32 -7.91 19.16
CA PRO A 115 6.66 -6.54 18.83
C PRO A 115 8.14 -6.24 19.10
N LEU A 116 8.88 -5.84 18.06
CA LEU A 116 10.22 -5.28 18.21
C LEU A 116 10.11 -3.86 18.78
N TYR A 117 10.59 -3.62 20.00
CA TYR A 117 10.59 -2.29 20.59
C TYR A 117 11.87 -1.55 20.28
N LEU A 118 11.77 -0.63 19.34
CA LEU A 118 12.86 0.26 18.99
C LEU A 118 12.87 1.46 19.94
N SER A 119 13.11 1.23 21.23
CA SER A 119 13.02 2.24 22.30
C SER A 119 14.03 3.40 22.21
N VAL A 120 14.79 3.54 21.11
CA VAL A 120 16.09 4.23 21.17
C VAL A 120 16.26 5.42 20.24
N PHE A 121 15.28 5.81 19.45
CA PHE A 121 15.62 6.80 18.43
C PHE A 121 15.52 8.26 18.84
N ASP A 122 15.01 8.65 20.01
CA ASP A 122 14.77 10.08 20.35
C ASP A 122 14.07 10.86 19.20
N GLY A 123 13.31 10.17 18.33
CA GLY A 123 12.75 10.74 17.10
C GLY A 123 13.76 11.07 15.98
N ARG A 124 14.94 10.45 15.96
CA ARG A 124 16.04 10.70 15.00
C ARG A 124 16.12 9.68 13.86
N LEU A 125 15.49 8.51 14.01
CA LEU A 125 15.40 7.54 12.91
C LEU A 125 14.56 8.17 11.80
N TRP A 126 15.14 8.27 10.61
CA TRP A 126 14.44 8.84 9.46
C TRP A 126 14.16 7.79 8.37
N SER A 127 14.86 6.66 8.33
CA SER A 127 14.54 5.52 7.46
C SER A 127 14.42 4.21 8.23
N LEU A 128 13.35 3.47 7.96
CA LEU A 128 13.08 2.14 8.48
C LEU A 128 12.68 1.21 7.34
N ASP A 129 13.42 0.11 7.19
CA ASP A 129 13.09 -0.97 6.28
C ASP A 129 12.80 -2.24 7.06
N VAL A 130 11.56 -2.71 7.00
CA VAL A 130 11.07 -3.94 7.63
C VAL A 130 10.42 -4.85 6.60
N SER A 131 10.85 -4.74 5.34
CA SER A 131 10.28 -5.51 4.23
C SER A 131 10.52 -7.01 4.39
N ASP A 132 9.71 -7.83 3.73
CA ASP A 132 9.85 -9.29 3.68
C ASP A 132 9.81 -9.95 5.07
N ASN A 133 8.91 -9.50 5.94
CA ASN A 133 8.65 -10.05 7.27
C ASN A 133 7.19 -10.55 7.38
N GLN A 134 6.71 -10.85 8.60
CA GLN A 134 5.35 -11.32 8.89
C GLN A 134 4.57 -10.26 9.69
N LEU A 135 4.74 -9.00 9.32
CA LEU A 135 4.03 -7.87 9.93
C LEU A 135 2.63 -7.71 9.33
N SER A 136 1.73 -7.13 10.09
CA SER A 136 0.31 -6.92 9.77
C SER A 136 -0.16 -5.60 10.36
N ASP A 137 -1.44 -5.27 10.18
CA ASP A 137 -2.06 -4.04 10.70
C ASP A 137 -1.84 -3.81 12.20
N ARG A 138 -1.59 -4.86 13.00
CA ARG A 138 -1.23 -4.71 14.43
C ARG A 138 0.10 -3.99 14.62
N SER A 139 1.09 -4.28 13.79
CA SER A 139 2.41 -3.63 13.81
C SER A 139 2.33 -2.16 13.38
N ALA A 140 1.32 -1.78 12.57
CA ALA A 140 1.13 -0.38 12.19
C ALA A 140 0.86 0.51 13.42
N ALA A 141 0.03 0.07 14.37
CA ALA A 141 -0.23 0.81 15.61
C ALA A 141 1.05 0.99 16.45
N GLN A 142 1.87 -0.06 16.51
CA GLN A 142 3.14 -0.04 17.21
C GLN A 142 4.15 0.92 16.57
N PHE A 143 4.27 0.93 15.24
CA PHE A 143 5.09 1.93 14.56
C PHE A 143 4.62 3.34 14.87
N LEU A 144 3.31 3.58 14.87
CA LEU A 144 2.76 4.90 15.17
C LEU A 144 2.97 5.36 16.62
N SER A 145 3.07 4.43 17.58
CA SER A 145 3.36 4.76 18.99
C SER A 145 4.86 4.96 19.26
N GLN A 146 5.73 4.28 18.51
CA GLN A 146 7.18 4.37 18.67
C GLN A 146 7.82 5.49 17.83
N LEU A 147 7.17 5.92 16.76
CA LEU A 147 7.68 6.94 15.85
C LEU A 147 7.07 8.30 16.20
N ASN A 148 7.93 9.31 16.38
CA ASN A 148 7.52 10.64 16.81
C ASN A 148 6.84 11.42 15.67
N PHE A 149 5.53 11.20 15.50
CA PHE A 149 4.69 11.98 14.58
C PHE A 149 4.08 13.24 15.22
N ASN A 150 4.63 13.75 16.34
CA ASN A 150 4.01 14.86 17.09
C ASN A 150 3.92 16.17 16.28
N ARG A 151 4.70 16.29 15.20
CA ARG A 151 4.69 17.44 14.29
C ARG A 151 3.70 17.23 13.15
N ARG A 152 2.71 18.11 13.07
CA ARG A 152 1.71 18.16 11.98
C ARG A 152 2.23 19.05 10.85
N LEU A 153 2.50 18.45 9.68
CA LEU A 153 2.92 19.19 8.47
C LEU A 153 1.74 19.71 7.64
N ARG A 154 0.50 19.41 8.06
CA ARG A 154 -0.73 19.83 7.38
C ARG A 154 -1.00 21.29 7.68
N THR A 155 -1.17 22.10 6.65
CA THR A 155 -1.51 23.52 6.77
C THR A 155 -2.88 23.78 6.15
N LEU A 156 -3.58 24.79 6.66
CA LEU A 156 -4.84 25.27 6.06
C LEU A 156 -4.60 26.16 4.83
N GLN A 157 -3.35 26.56 4.60
CA GLN A 157 -2.95 27.51 3.55
C GLN A 157 -3.33 27.04 2.14
N HIS A 158 -3.46 25.73 1.93
CA HIS A 158 -3.77 25.13 0.64
C HIS A 158 -5.11 24.37 0.65
N ALA A 159 -6.01 24.64 1.61
CA ALA A 159 -7.27 23.91 1.76
C ALA A 159 -8.13 23.91 0.47
N LEU A 160 -8.14 25.04 -0.27
CA LEU A 160 -8.88 25.16 -1.54
C LEU A 160 -8.37 24.23 -2.65
N THR A 161 -7.07 23.92 -2.66
CA THR A 161 -6.43 23.11 -3.71
C THR A 161 -6.15 21.67 -3.30
N GLU A 162 -5.82 21.44 -2.03
CA GLU A 162 -5.40 20.14 -1.49
C GLU A 162 -6.53 19.42 -0.72
N GLY A 163 -7.59 20.15 -0.36
CA GLY A 163 -8.65 19.70 0.53
C GLY A 163 -8.41 20.08 1.99
N LEU A 164 -9.45 19.96 2.81
CA LEU A 164 -9.42 20.16 4.25
C LEU A 164 -9.64 18.83 4.96
N VAL A 165 -8.84 18.55 5.99
CA VAL A 165 -9.06 17.40 6.86
C VAL A 165 -9.68 17.89 8.16
N GLU A 166 -10.95 17.61 8.33
CA GLU A 166 -11.68 17.86 9.57
C GLU A 166 -11.62 16.62 10.46
N ARG A 167 -11.29 16.81 11.74
CA ARG A 167 -11.30 15.71 12.73
C ARG A 167 -12.62 15.71 13.46
N TRP A 168 -13.30 14.58 13.42
CA TRP A 168 -14.55 14.39 14.15
C TRP A 168 -14.26 13.69 15.47
N THR A 169 -13.85 14.48 16.46
CA THR A 169 -13.40 13.99 17.77
C THR A 169 -14.50 13.32 18.59
N GLU A 170 -15.76 13.56 18.25
CA GLU A 170 -16.93 13.06 18.97
C GLU A 170 -17.15 11.54 18.80
N PHE A 171 -16.63 10.94 17.70
CA PHE A 171 -16.95 9.56 17.34
C PHE A 171 -15.81 8.55 17.61
N ASP A 172 -14.59 8.94 17.25
CA ASP A 172 -13.33 8.27 17.57
C ASP A 172 -12.24 9.33 17.44
N ARG A 173 -11.22 9.30 18.32
CA ARG A 173 -10.05 10.20 18.25
C ARG A 173 -9.32 10.14 16.88
N HIS A 174 -9.65 9.16 16.04
CA HIS A 174 -9.02 8.86 14.76
C HIS A 174 -9.93 9.04 13.53
N THR A 175 -11.21 9.39 13.69
CA THR A 175 -12.08 9.61 12.52
C THR A 175 -11.82 11.00 11.95
N SER A 176 -11.55 11.07 10.66
CA SER A 176 -11.37 12.34 9.96
C SER A 176 -12.06 12.29 8.63
N ILE A 177 -12.73 13.39 8.29
CA ILE A 177 -13.35 13.59 6.99
C ILE A 177 -12.38 14.39 6.15
N LEU A 178 -12.25 13.97 4.89
CA LEU A 178 -11.59 14.76 3.88
C LEU A 178 -12.68 15.54 3.14
N GLU A 179 -12.77 16.83 3.44
CA GLU A 179 -13.52 17.77 2.64
C GLU A 179 -12.70 18.13 1.40
N VAL A 180 -13.30 17.92 0.24
CA VAL A 180 -12.65 18.15 -1.04
C VAL A 180 -13.50 19.15 -1.81
N HIS A 181 -12.89 20.25 -2.25
CA HIS A 181 -13.57 21.18 -3.14
C HIS A 181 -13.97 20.48 -4.46
N GLY A 182 -15.13 20.83 -5.04
CA GLY A 182 -15.65 20.20 -6.27
C GLY A 182 -14.79 20.36 -7.53
N SER A 183 -13.64 21.04 -7.43
CA SER A 183 -12.62 21.19 -8.47
C SER A 183 -11.40 20.29 -8.27
N SER A 184 -11.39 19.47 -7.22
CA SER A 184 -10.22 18.69 -6.81
C SER A 184 -10.24 17.25 -7.36
N ASP A 185 -11.28 16.89 -8.09
CA ASP A 185 -11.51 15.63 -8.80
C ASP A 185 -11.37 15.75 -10.32
N VAL A 186 -11.10 16.96 -10.82
CA VAL A 186 -10.80 17.26 -12.23
C VAL A 186 -9.37 17.77 -12.36
N PHE A 187 -8.72 17.42 -13.47
CA PHE A 187 -7.42 17.99 -13.84
C PHE A 187 -7.56 19.50 -14.03
N LEU A 188 -7.04 20.28 -13.08
CA LEU A 188 -7.18 21.74 -13.05
C LEU A 188 -5.84 22.38 -12.69
N PRO A 189 -5.03 22.73 -13.71
CA PRO A 189 -3.77 23.45 -13.53
C PRO A 189 -3.95 24.76 -12.77
N GLY A 190 -2.95 25.14 -11.96
CA GLY A 190 -2.95 26.42 -11.27
C GLY A 190 -2.26 26.37 -9.90
N ALA A 191 -2.91 26.93 -8.88
CA ALA A 191 -2.35 27.11 -7.55
C ALA A 191 -1.86 25.81 -6.87
N ARG A 192 -2.35 24.64 -7.29
CA ARG A 192 -1.91 23.33 -6.79
C ARG A 192 -0.47 22.97 -7.12
N TYR A 193 0.12 23.59 -8.15
CA TYR A 193 1.52 23.36 -8.53
C TYR A 193 2.50 24.33 -7.88
N LEU A 194 2.01 25.29 -7.09
CA LEU A 194 2.87 26.23 -6.40
C LEU A 194 3.62 25.52 -5.27
N VAL A 195 4.93 25.78 -5.16
CA VAL A 195 5.65 25.40 -3.93
C VAL A 195 5.19 26.29 -2.78
N ASP A 196 5.40 25.82 -1.55
CA ASP A 196 5.05 26.61 -0.38
C ASP A 196 5.95 27.83 -0.26
N ALA A 197 5.37 28.90 0.29
CA ALA A 197 6.16 30.06 0.64
C ALA A 197 7.21 29.68 1.70
N PRO A 198 8.46 30.14 1.58
CA PRO A 198 9.46 29.92 2.63
C PRO A 198 8.96 30.56 3.93
N ALA A 199 9.14 29.87 5.06
CA ALA A 199 8.81 30.46 6.35
C ALA A 199 9.84 31.54 6.69
N PHE A 200 9.37 32.78 6.76
CA PHE A 200 10.15 33.88 7.31
C PHE A 200 9.96 33.88 8.83
N THR A 201 10.98 33.49 9.58
CA THR A 201 11.02 33.78 11.02
C THR A 201 11.37 35.24 11.20
N ALA A 202 10.42 36.05 11.67
CA ALA A 202 10.79 37.32 12.28
C ALA A 202 11.67 36.98 13.48
N VAL A 203 12.92 37.45 13.49
CA VAL A 203 14.00 37.09 14.43
C VAL A 203 13.71 37.55 15.89
N ALA A 204 12.46 37.83 16.24
CA ALA A 204 12.05 38.29 17.56
C ALA A 204 11.32 37.17 18.33
N ASN A 205 12.05 36.51 19.23
CA ASN A 205 11.57 35.89 20.48
C ASN A 205 10.78 34.57 20.47
N SER A 206 10.61 33.85 19.35
CA SER A 206 10.01 32.50 19.38
C SER A 206 11.08 31.40 19.41
N GLN A 207 11.19 30.66 20.53
CA GLN A 207 12.10 29.51 20.70
C GLN A 207 11.72 28.29 19.85
N GLU A 208 10.55 28.27 19.22
CA GLU A 208 10.11 27.20 18.34
C GLU A 208 10.18 27.64 16.88
N LEU A 209 11.09 27.02 16.11
CA LEU A 209 11.11 27.14 14.66
C LEU A 209 9.76 26.66 14.09
N PRO A 210 9.10 27.41 13.19
CA PRO A 210 7.85 26.98 12.60
C PRO A 210 8.07 25.64 11.89
N VAL A 211 7.11 24.74 12.05
CA VAL A 211 7.13 23.44 11.38
C VAL A 211 6.77 23.66 9.91
N VAL A 212 7.75 23.53 9.03
CA VAL A 212 7.59 23.79 7.59
C VAL A 212 7.69 22.48 6.82
N ARG A 213 6.73 22.22 5.94
CA ARG A 213 6.75 21.09 5.01
C ARG A 213 7.78 21.34 3.90
N SER A 214 8.35 20.27 3.33
CA SER A 214 9.43 20.36 2.34
C SER A 214 8.96 21.08 1.08
N ASP A 215 9.72 22.07 0.58
CA ASP A 215 9.42 22.79 -0.66
C ASP A 215 9.55 21.91 -1.92
N GLY A 216 10.00 20.66 -1.76
CA GLY A 216 10.16 19.68 -2.83
C GLY A 216 11.30 19.98 -3.79
N SER A 217 12.13 21.00 -3.54
CA SER A 217 13.18 21.43 -4.46
C SER A 217 14.46 20.60 -4.38
N VAL A 218 14.71 19.98 -3.23
CA VAL A 218 15.86 19.09 -3.00
C VAL A 218 15.44 17.67 -3.36
N PRO A 219 16.29 16.82 -3.96
CA PRO A 219 15.96 15.41 -4.15
C PRO A 219 15.66 14.69 -2.84
N VAL A 220 14.88 13.60 -2.91
CA VAL A 220 14.68 12.69 -1.77
C VAL A 220 16.02 12.13 -1.33
N ARG A 221 16.25 12.08 -0.01
CA ARG A 221 17.50 11.55 0.55
C ARG A 221 17.63 10.06 0.21
N GLN A 222 18.85 9.62 -0.09
CA GLN A 222 19.10 8.19 -0.30
C GLN A 222 19.34 7.49 1.04
N ASP A 223 18.67 6.37 1.26
CA ASP A 223 18.85 5.47 2.40
C ASP A 223 19.51 4.13 2.02
N THR A 224 20.00 4.02 0.79
CA THR A 224 20.81 2.88 0.35
C THR A 224 22.24 2.97 0.88
N LEU A 225 22.91 1.82 1.01
CA LEU A 225 24.31 1.75 1.46
C LEU A 225 25.21 2.70 0.64
N ASP A 226 25.16 2.60 -0.68
CA ASP A 226 25.92 3.48 -1.59
C ASP A 226 25.56 4.96 -1.44
N GLY A 227 24.28 5.26 -1.18
CA GLY A 227 23.82 6.62 -0.93
C GLY A 227 24.43 7.21 0.33
N VAL A 228 24.47 6.43 1.40
CA VAL A 228 25.04 6.83 2.69
C VAL A 228 26.55 6.94 2.62
N LEU A 229 27.24 5.98 1.98
CA LEU A 229 28.68 6.05 1.79
C LEU A 229 29.06 7.31 1.01
N ARG A 230 28.36 7.61 -0.09
CA ARG A 230 28.56 8.85 -0.85
C ARG A 230 28.28 10.11 -0.04
N LEU A 231 27.30 10.09 0.86
CA LEU A 231 27.00 11.21 1.73
C LEU A 231 28.12 11.45 2.76
N LEU A 232 28.62 10.38 3.38
CA LEU A 232 29.67 10.45 4.40
C LEU A 232 31.04 10.80 3.83
N SER A 233 31.29 10.53 2.54
CA SER A 233 32.53 10.93 1.86
C SER A 233 32.61 12.44 1.57
N ARG A 234 31.55 13.23 1.76
CA ARG A 234 31.57 14.68 1.55
C ARG A 234 32.19 15.41 2.75
N ASN A 235 32.82 16.57 2.50
CA ASN A 235 33.46 17.39 3.53
C ASN A 235 32.49 17.85 4.64
N ASP A 236 31.19 17.91 4.35
CA ASP A 236 30.10 18.26 5.25
C ASP A 236 29.25 17.04 5.65
N GLY A 237 29.65 15.80 5.34
CA GLY A 237 28.79 14.61 5.43
C GLY A 237 28.13 14.37 6.79
N ILE A 238 28.83 14.68 7.89
CA ILE A 238 28.31 14.56 9.27
C ILE A 238 27.25 15.63 9.54
N ALA A 239 27.58 16.88 9.20
CA ALA A 239 26.66 18.00 9.27
C ALA A 239 25.44 17.76 8.37
N ALA A 240 25.62 17.15 7.21
CA ALA A 240 24.53 16.75 6.33
C ALA A 240 23.65 15.68 7.00
N THR A 241 24.20 14.68 7.68
CA THR A 241 23.40 13.66 8.40
C THR A 241 22.64 14.21 9.62
N ASP A 242 23.15 15.25 10.29
CA ASP A 242 22.58 15.83 11.51
C ASP A 242 21.75 17.12 11.29
N HIS A 243 22.03 17.89 10.24
CA HIS A 243 21.35 19.15 9.93
C HIS A 243 20.39 18.98 8.77
N LEU A 244 19.18 18.54 9.09
CA LEU A 244 18.01 18.92 8.31
C LEU A 244 17.15 19.85 9.19
N PRO A 245 17.05 21.14 8.88
CA PRO A 245 16.05 21.99 9.51
C PRO A 245 14.67 21.52 9.06
N GLY A 246 13.98 20.72 9.89
CA GLY A 246 12.56 20.39 9.71
C GLY A 246 12.17 18.92 9.86
N SER A 247 13.00 17.97 9.43
CA SER A 247 12.67 16.53 9.49
C SER A 247 13.18 15.89 10.78
N ILE A 248 12.38 16.00 11.85
CA ILE A 248 12.55 15.17 13.05
C ILE A 248 11.53 14.04 12.94
N GLY A 249 11.99 12.80 12.83
CA GLY A 249 11.14 11.62 12.73
C GLY A 249 11.28 10.84 11.42
N LEU A 250 10.44 9.82 11.27
CA LEU A 250 10.47 8.89 10.15
C LEU A 250 10.00 9.57 8.86
N THR A 251 10.82 9.53 7.82
CA THR A 251 10.52 10.07 6.49
C THR A 251 10.51 8.98 5.42
N HIS A 252 11.22 7.87 5.62
CA HIS A 252 11.29 6.75 4.68
C HIS A 252 10.78 5.49 5.37
N LEU A 253 9.85 4.81 4.73
CA LEU A 253 9.23 3.60 5.28
C LEU A 253 9.06 2.55 4.20
N HIS A 254 9.68 1.38 4.42
CA HIS A 254 9.60 0.22 3.53
C HIS A 254 8.90 -0.95 4.23
N LEU A 255 7.76 -1.36 3.69
CA LEU A 255 6.84 -2.35 4.26
C LEU A 255 6.54 -3.51 3.30
N SER A 256 7.19 -3.56 2.14
CA SER A 256 6.96 -4.57 1.10
C SER A 256 7.08 -6.00 1.62
N GLY A 257 6.39 -6.96 1.00
CA GLY A 257 6.50 -8.39 1.37
C GLY A 257 5.92 -8.76 2.75
N ASN A 258 5.11 -7.89 3.36
CA ASN A 258 4.40 -8.15 4.63
C ASN A 258 2.91 -8.47 4.40
N GLN A 259 2.13 -8.62 5.48
CA GLN A 259 0.70 -8.95 5.48
C GLN A 259 -0.18 -7.74 5.88
N PHE A 260 0.21 -6.53 5.50
CA PHE A 260 -0.62 -5.35 5.73
C PHE A 260 -1.85 -5.36 4.83
N SER A 261 -2.97 -4.86 5.35
CA SER A 261 -4.13 -4.55 4.53
C SER A 261 -4.08 -3.13 3.99
N ALA A 262 -4.85 -2.87 2.94
CA ALA A 262 -5.04 -1.53 2.40
C ALA A 262 -5.56 -0.54 3.45
N ALA A 263 -6.46 -0.99 4.33
CA ALA A 263 -6.98 -0.21 5.46
C ALA A 263 -5.90 0.05 6.53
N GLY A 264 -5.03 -0.92 6.80
CA GLY A 264 -3.89 -0.77 7.71
C GLY A 264 -2.90 0.28 7.22
N ILE A 265 -2.58 0.25 5.93
CA ILE A 265 -1.74 1.27 5.28
C ILE A 265 -2.41 2.64 5.27
N GLU A 266 -3.70 2.74 4.95
CA GLU A 266 -4.46 3.99 5.05
C GLU A 266 -4.37 4.60 6.47
N SER A 267 -4.60 3.78 7.49
CA SER A 267 -4.52 4.20 8.90
C SER A 267 -3.12 4.72 9.26
N LEU A 268 -2.08 4.02 8.81
CA LEU A 268 -0.69 4.42 9.02
C LEU A 268 -0.39 5.78 8.37
N LEU A 269 -0.73 5.95 7.10
CA LEU A 269 -0.48 7.19 6.37
C LEU A 269 -1.27 8.36 6.96
N ARG A 270 -2.53 8.15 7.35
CA ARG A 270 -3.33 9.17 8.04
C ARG A 270 -2.74 9.60 9.38
N ARG A 271 -2.05 8.71 10.09
CA ARG A 271 -1.45 9.00 11.41
C ARG A 271 0.00 9.50 11.33
N SER A 272 0.65 9.33 10.18
CA SER A 272 2.01 9.86 9.91
C SER A 272 2.13 11.40 9.87
N ASN A 273 1.00 12.12 9.93
CA ASN A 273 0.95 13.58 9.94
C ASN A 273 1.70 14.29 8.79
N GLY A 274 1.86 13.58 7.65
CA GLY A 274 2.45 14.10 6.42
C GLY A 274 3.98 14.06 6.37
N GLN A 275 4.64 13.42 7.34
CA GLN A 275 6.11 13.38 7.45
C GLN A 275 6.79 12.46 6.42
N ILE A 276 6.08 11.44 5.94
CA ILE A 276 6.63 10.47 4.99
C ILE A 276 6.94 11.14 3.65
N GLU A 277 8.19 11.00 3.21
CA GLU A 277 8.74 11.44 1.93
C GLU A 277 8.86 10.30 0.93
N HIS A 278 9.20 9.12 1.42
CA HIS A 278 9.35 7.88 0.66
C HIS A 278 8.52 6.77 1.31
N PHE A 279 7.61 6.17 0.53
CA PHE A 279 6.80 5.05 0.98
C PHE A 279 6.90 3.90 -0.01
N ASP A 280 7.21 2.71 0.50
CA ASP A 280 7.30 1.47 -0.27
C ASP A 280 6.41 0.39 0.37
N CYS A 281 5.40 -0.07 -0.39
CA CYS A 281 4.58 -1.23 -0.05
C CYS A 281 4.06 -1.85 -1.35
N ASP A 282 4.71 -2.93 -1.80
CA ASP A 282 4.48 -3.58 -3.09
C ASP A 282 3.14 -4.29 -3.22
N SER A 283 2.64 -4.84 -2.11
CA SER A 283 1.40 -5.60 -2.07
C SER A 283 0.75 -5.44 -0.71
N MET A 284 -0.56 -5.21 -0.71
CA MET A 284 -1.37 -5.18 0.49
C MET A 284 -2.68 -5.92 0.24
N CYS A 285 -3.14 -6.66 1.23
CA CYS A 285 -4.43 -7.33 1.16
C CYS A 285 -5.53 -6.27 0.97
N LEU A 286 -6.39 -6.46 -0.03
CA LEU A 286 -7.50 -5.53 -0.29
C LEU A 286 -8.45 -5.44 0.92
N PHE A 287 -8.52 -6.52 1.70
CA PHE A 287 -9.33 -6.64 2.90
C PHE A 287 -8.47 -6.65 4.16
N PRO A 288 -8.98 -6.14 5.28
CA PRO A 288 -8.40 -6.44 6.58
C PRO A 288 -8.43 -7.97 6.79
N PRO A 289 -7.38 -8.60 7.35
CA PRO A 289 -7.39 -10.04 7.55
C PRO A 289 -8.53 -10.42 8.51
N SER A 290 -9.21 -11.53 8.21
CA SER A 290 -10.29 -12.07 9.02
C SER A 290 -9.81 -12.24 10.47
N GLY A 291 -10.34 -11.43 11.39
CA GLY A 291 -9.95 -11.48 12.80
C GLY A 291 -8.95 -10.41 13.29
N HIS A 292 -8.80 -9.27 12.60
CA HIS A 292 -8.05 -8.14 13.18
C HIS A 292 -8.81 -7.46 14.31
N PHE A 293 -8.48 -7.90 15.52
CA PHE A 293 -8.86 -7.22 16.73
C PHE A 293 -8.10 -5.89 16.85
N ARG A 294 -8.78 -4.75 16.79
CA ARG A 294 -8.30 -3.49 17.37
C ARG A 294 -8.24 -3.72 18.89
N VAL A 295 -7.08 -3.47 19.49
CA VAL A 295 -6.94 -3.41 20.94
C VAL A 295 -7.25 -1.97 21.30
N ASP A 296 -8.30 -1.72 22.10
CA ASP A 296 -8.45 -0.43 22.75
C ASP A 296 -7.29 -0.29 23.76
N GLU A 297 -6.35 0.61 23.47
CA GLU A 297 -5.14 0.83 24.28
C GLU A 297 -5.47 1.31 25.71
N GLU A 298 -6.69 1.80 25.97
CA GLU A 298 -7.12 2.21 27.32
C GLU A 298 -7.64 1.05 28.19
N SER A 299 -7.98 -0.13 27.65
CA SER A 299 -8.61 -1.21 28.43
C SER A 299 -7.72 -2.43 28.71
N GLY A 300 -6.57 -2.60 28.03
CA GLY A 300 -5.73 -3.80 28.16
C GLY A 300 -6.45 -5.11 27.76
N LEU A 301 -7.69 -5.01 27.27
CA LEU A 301 -8.52 -6.09 26.79
C LEU A 301 -8.36 -6.18 25.27
N ARG A 302 -8.24 -7.41 24.76
CA ARG A 302 -8.19 -7.69 23.31
C ARG A 302 -9.52 -7.33 22.67
N ASP A 303 -9.77 -6.05 22.42
CA ASP A 303 -11.13 -5.57 22.27
C ASP A 303 -11.75 -5.68 20.88
N SER A 304 -11.23 -6.43 19.90
CA SER A 304 -11.76 -6.50 18.52
C SER A 304 -11.89 -5.14 17.83
N HIS A 305 -11.75 -5.03 16.50
CA HIS A 305 -12.29 -3.83 15.87
C HIS A 305 -13.81 -3.88 16.10
N PRO A 306 -14.42 -2.87 16.75
CA PRO A 306 -15.78 -3.01 17.27
C PRO A 306 -16.85 -3.14 16.17
N THR A 307 -16.47 -2.91 14.91
CA THR A 307 -17.31 -3.01 13.70
C THR A 307 -17.30 -4.35 12.96
N TYR A 308 -16.49 -5.35 13.34
CA TYR A 308 -16.50 -6.64 12.62
C TYR A 308 -17.58 -7.54 13.23
N THR A 309 -18.74 -7.63 12.58
CA THR A 309 -19.81 -8.54 13.03
C THR A 309 -19.50 -10.00 12.74
N GLY A 310 -18.47 -10.26 11.92
CA GLY A 310 -18.13 -11.62 11.46
C GLY A 310 -19.18 -12.18 10.51
N LYS A 311 -20.12 -11.34 10.05
CA LYS A 311 -21.20 -11.75 9.16
C LYS A 311 -20.72 -11.88 7.73
N LEU A 312 -19.70 -11.12 7.33
CA LEU A 312 -19.05 -11.28 6.03
C LEU A 312 -17.65 -11.87 6.22
N GLY A 313 -17.33 -12.85 5.38
CA GLY A 313 -16.00 -13.43 5.29
C GLY A 313 -15.62 -13.65 3.85
N ILE A 314 -14.41 -13.23 3.47
CA ILE A 314 -13.79 -13.69 2.22
C ILE A 314 -13.52 -15.18 2.34
N HIS A 315 -13.77 -15.92 1.27
CA HIS A 315 -13.49 -17.35 1.23
C HIS A 315 -11.99 -17.59 1.46
N GLU A 316 -11.64 -18.54 2.33
CA GLU A 316 -10.26 -18.72 2.84
C GLU A 316 -9.25 -19.02 1.73
N SER A 317 -9.70 -19.61 0.63
CA SER A 317 -8.84 -19.89 -0.52
C SER A 317 -8.54 -18.65 -1.38
N ILE A 318 -9.27 -17.55 -1.25
CA ILE A 318 -9.14 -16.40 -2.13
C ILE A 318 -8.35 -15.30 -1.43
N ARG A 319 -7.28 -14.85 -2.10
CA ARG A 319 -6.54 -13.66 -1.68
C ARG A 319 -6.62 -12.61 -2.76
N MET A 320 -6.93 -11.38 -2.38
CA MET A 320 -6.95 -10.23 -3.26
C MET A 320 -6.00 -9.17 -2.73
N TYR A 321 -5.17 -8.65 -3.62
CA TYR A 321 -4.16 -7.66 -3.30
C TYR A 321 -4.42 -6.38 -4.10
N GLY A 322 -4.27 -5.23 -3.44
CA GLY A 322 -4.42 -3.93 -4.08
C GLY A 322 -4.82 -2.80 -3.15
N PHE A 323 -4.86 -1.59 -3.72
CA PHE A 323 -5.12 -0.32 -3.05
C PHE A 323 -6.26 0.47 -3.72
N SER A 324 -7.32 -0.23 -4.16
CA SER A 324 -8.47 0.38 -4.85
C SER A 324 -9.31 1.22 -3.89
N GLY A 325 -9.77 2.39 -4.34
CA GLY A 325 -10.68 3.25 -3.57
C GLY A 325 -10.06 4.06 -2.43
N LEU A 326 -8.73 4.07 -2.32
CA LEU A 326 -7.98 4.76 -1.25
C LEU A 326 -7.02 5.85 -1.76
N SER A 327 -7.12 6.23 -3.03
CA SER A 327 -6.19 7.17 -3.66
C SER A 327 -6.17 8.56 -2.99
N HIS A 328 -7.27 8.97 -2.34
CA HIS A 328 -7.38 10.24 -1.62
C HIS A 328 -6.40 10.37 -0.44
N VAL A 329 -5.93 9.24 0.11
CA VAL A 329 -4.98 9.21 1.24
C VAL A 329 -3.63 9.79 0.82
N PHE A 330 -3.29 9.73 -0.46
CA PHE A 330 -2.01 10.23 -0.96
C PHE A 330 -2.03 11.71 -1.35
N ARG A 331 -3.16 12.41 -1.15
CA ARG A 331 -3.21 13.87 -1.37
C ARG A 331 -2.28 14.62 -0.41
N PRO A 332 -1.74 15.79 -0.79
CA PRO A 332 -0.85 16.57 0.08
C PRO A 332 -1.43 16.93 1.45
N VAL A 333 -2.76 17.02 1.58
CA VAL A 333 -3.42 17.24 2.88
C VAL A 333 -3.17 16.10 3.88
N TRP A 334 -2.93 14.88 3.41
CA TRP A 334 -2.59 13.71 4.22
C TRP A 334 -1.10 13.41 4.18
N CYS A 335 -0.53 13.37 2.98
CA CYS A 335 0.85 13.02 2.66
C CYS A 335 1.62 14.25 2.13
N SER A 336 1.80 15.25 2.99
CA SER A 336 2.32 16.58 2.61
C SER A 336 3.73 16.58 2.03
N ASN A 337 4.60 15.70 2.50
CA ASN A 337 5.98 15.60 2.03
C ASN A 337 6.24 14.46 1.05
N LEU A 338 5.21 13.68 0.68
CA LEU A 338 5.43 12.48 -0.13
C LEU A 338 5.92 12.85 -1.53
N ARG A 339 7.08 12.29 -1.90
CA ARG A 339 7.77 12.55 -3.16
C ARG A 339 8.12 11.29 -3.93
N SER A 340 8.26 10.16 -3.25
CA SER A 340 8.52 8.85 -3.87
C SER A 340 7.56 7.81 -3.32
N LEU A 341 6.89 7.10 -4.23
CA LEU A 341 5.90 6.07 -3.89
C LEU A 341 6.16 4.81 -4.70
N ARG A 342 6.32 3.67 -4.04
CA ARG A 342 6.28 2.33 -4.65
C ARG A 342 5.06 1.60 -4.10
N ILE A 343 4.10 1.30 -4.97
CA ILE A 343 2.77 0.77 -4.59
C ILE A 343 2.17 -0.12 -5.68
N HIS A 344 1.29 -1.02 -5.27
CA HIS A 344 0.51 -1.89 -6.16
C HIS A 344 -0.18 -1.13 -7.30
N HIS A 345 -0.13 -1.67 -8.53
CA HIS A 345 -0.65 -1.02 -9.75
C HIS A 345 -2.15 -0.65 -9.70
N SER A 346 -2.93 -1.40 -8.92
CA SER A 346 -4.35 -1.11 -8.66
C SER A 346 -4.61 0.30 -8.10
N PHE A 347 -3.59 0.96 -7.55
CA PHE A 347 -3.64 2.37 -7.19
C PHE A 347 -4.07 3.29 -8.35
N VAL A 348 -3.64 2.98 -9.58
CA VAL A 348 -3.99 3.75 -10.79
C VAL A 348 -4.97 3.01 -11.71
N THR A 349 -5.12 1.69 -11.57
CA THR A 349 -6.01 0.89 -12.44
C THR A 349 -7.31 0.45 -11.80
N ASN A 350 -7.41 0.43 -10.47
CA ASN A 350 -8.44 -0.25 -9.66
C ASN A 350 -8.54 -1.77 -9.87
N ILE A 351 -7.68 -2.37 -10.70
CA ILE A 351 -7.66 -3.82 -10.99
C ILE A 351 -6.77 -4.49 -9.95
N PRO A 352 -7.29 -5.38 -9.08
CA PRO A 352 -6.49 -6.04 -8.06
C PRO A 352 -5.73 -7.25 -8.63
N THR A 353 -4.70 -7.70 -7.92
CA THR A 353 -4.09 -9.03 -8.15
C THR A 353 -4.85 -10.07 -7.34
N VAL A 354 -5.21 -11.18 -7.98
CA VAL A 354 -6.08 -12.20 -7.41
C VAL A 354 -5.35 -13.53 -7.38
N SER A 355 -5.34 -14.18 -6.22
CA SER A 355 -4.78 -15.51 -6.02
C SER A 355 -5.90 -16.47 -5.60
N ILE A 356 -6.12 -17.48 -6.42
CA ILE A 356 -7.12 -18.53 -6.22
C ILE A 356 -6.43 -19.88 -6.49
N PRO A 357 -6.31 -20.76 -5.49
CA PRO A 357 -5.78 -22.10 -5.65
C PRO A 357 -6.54 -22.88 -6.73
N GLY A 358 -5.81 -23.57 -7.59
CA GLY A 358 -6.38 -24.39 -8.67
C GLY A 358 -6.70 -23.65 -9.97
N LEU A 359 -6.70 -22.30 -9.99
CA LEU A 359 -6.80 -21.53 -11.23
C LEU A 359 -5.42 -21.20 -11.80
N GLY A 360 -5.29 -21.25 -13.12
CA GLY A 360 -4.09 -20.84 -13.85
C GLY A 360 -3.85 -19.33 -13.75
N ASP A 361 -2.62 -18.89 -14.03
CA ASP A 361 -2.22 -17.48 -13.94
C ASP A 361 -3.03 -16.57 -14.89
N ILE A 362 -3.24 -17.02 -16.13
CA ILE A 362 -4.06 -16.33 -17.14
C ILE A 362 -5.52 -16.21 -16.67
N ASP A 363 -6.08 -17.27 -16.09
CA ASP A 363 -7.46 -17.27 -15.59
C ASP A 363 -7.62 -16.26 -14.44
N ARG A 364 -6.66 -16.20 -13.52
CA ARG A 364 -6.67 -15.23 -12.41
C ARG A 364 -6.69 -13.79 -12.94
N LYS A 365 -5.88 -13.49 -13.96
CA LYS A 365 -5.85 -12.17 -14.63
C LYS A 365 -7.18 -11.89 -15.34
N TYR A 366 -7.76 -12.90 -15.99
CA TYR A 366 -9.06 -12.80 -16.64
C TYR A 366 -10.16 -12.48 -15.62
N PHE A 367 -10.21 -13.20 -14.50
CA PHE A 367 -11.17 -12.94 -13.42
C PHE A 367 -10.98 -11.56 -12.79
N ALA A 368 -9.74 -11.13 -12.57
CA ALA A 368 -9.43 -9.81 -12.04
C ALA A 368 -10.00 -8.70 -12.96
N GLU A 369 -9.78 -8.77 -14.27
CA GLU A 369 -10.22 -7.75 -15.22
C GLU A 369 -11.71 -7.83 -15.61
N LYS A 370 -12.28 -9.03 -15.76
CA LYS A 370 -13.63 -9.21 -16.31
C LYS A 370 -14.72 -9.37 -15.25
N HIS A 371 -14.39 -9.88 -14.07
CA HIS A 371 -15.39 -10.19 -13.05
C HIS A 371 -15.26 -9.32 -11.79
N ILE A 372 -14.04 -8.96 -11.39
CA ILE A 372 -13.81 -8.17 -10.17
C ILE A 372 -13.72 -6.67 -10.47
N PHE A 373 -12.91 -6.28 -11.45
CA PHE A 373 -12.70 -4.88 -11.82
C PHE A 373 -13.99 -4.10 -12.10
N PRO A 374 -15.00 -4.61 -12.83
CA PRO A 374 -16.20 -3.82 -13.11
C PRO A 374 -16.90 -3.30 -11.86
N GLY A 375 -17.07 -4.15 -10.84
CA GLY A 375 -17.70 -3.74 -9.58
C GLY A 375 -16.85 -2.75 -8.78
N LEU A 376 -15.53 -2.92 -8.79
CA LEU A 376 -14.60 -1.95 -8.20
C LEU A 376 -14.59 -0.62 -8.95
N ASP A 377 -14.73 -0.61 -10.28
CA ASP A 377 -14.80 0.61 -11.09
C ASP A 377 -16.12 1.37 -10.84
N TRP A 378 -17.23 0.65 -10.62
CA TRP A 378 -18.49 1.26 -10.17
C TRP A 378 -18.39 1.85 -8.76
N ALA A 379 -17.75 1.14 -7.84
CA ALA A 379 -17.60 1.58 -6.44
C ALA A 379 -16.58 2.72 -6.29
N TYR A 380 -15.52 2.70 -7.10
CA TYR A 380 -14.33 3.53 -6.96
C TYR A 380 -13.92 4.16 -8.30
N SER A 381 -14.87 4.77 -9.01
CA SER A 381 -14.71 5.30 -10.36
C SER A 381 -13.51 6.23 -10.61
N LEU A 382 -13.01 6.88 -9.57
CA LEU A 382 -11.84 7.74 -9.63
C LEU A 382 -10.62 6.99 -9.12
N ALA A 383 -9.72 6.53 -9.99
CA ALA A 383 -8.41 6.04 -9.59
C ALA A 383 -7.44 7.21 -9.30
N PHE A 384 -6.22 6.92 -8.84
CA PHE A 384 -5.24 7.99 -8.62
C PHE A 384 -4.91 8.73 -9.92
N LEU A 385 -4.92 10.06 -9.85
CA LEU A 385 -4.48 10.94 -10.94
C LEU A 385 -3.18 11.63 -10.52
N PRO A 386 -2.25 11.91 -11.44
CA PRO A 386 -1.01 12.62 -11.12
C PRO A 386 -1.23 13.96 -10.39
N ASP A 387 -2.33 14.63 -10.69
CA ASP A 387 -2.72 15.91 -10.10
C ASP A 387 -3.36 15.81 -8.71
N MET A 388 -3.67 14.60 -8.23
CA MET A 388 -4.10 14.41 -6.84
C MET A 388 -2.98 14.70 -5.87
N ASN A 389 -1.73 14.42 -6.26
CA ASN A 389 -0.55 14.82 -5.52
C ASN A 389 0.55 15.32 -6.48
N PRO A 390 0.53 16.63 -6.81
CA PRO A 390 1.52 17.22 -7.71
C PRO A 390 2.94 17.29 -7.12
N ARG A 391 3.12 16.95 -5.84
CA ARG A 391 4.43 16.89 -5.18
C ARG A 391 5.12 15.55 -5.39
N LEU A 392 4.38 14.52 -5.84
CA LEU A 392 4.93 13.22 -6.13
C LEU A 392 5.85 13.30 -7.36
N GLN A 393 7.12 12.92 -7.20
CA GLN A 393 8.15 12.99 -8.24
C GLN A 393 8.45 11.61 -8.85
N SER A 394 8.39 10.57 -8.02
CA SER A 394 8.66 9.19 -8.43
C SER A 394 7.51 8.27 -8.04
N LEU A 395 7.04 7.48 -9.01
CA LEU A 395 6.01 6.46 -8.82
C LEU A 395 6.51 5.14 -9.41
N THR A 396 6.49 4.10 -8.60
CA THR A 396 6.73 2.73 -9.03
C THR A 396 5.45 1.93 -8.83
N LEU A 397 4.90 1.40 -9.91
CA LEU A 397 3.73 0.54 -9.89
C LEU A 397 4.18 -0.92 -9.88
N THR A 398 3.84 -1.63 -8.82
CA THR A 398 4.22 -3.03 -8.58
C THR A 398 3.12 -4.01 -8.98
N CYS A 399 3.51 -5.28 -9.11
CA CYS A 399 2.60 -6.38 -9.46
C CYS A 399 1.84 -6.12 -10.76
N VAL A 400 2.46 -5.44 -11.74
CA VAL A 400 1.78 -5.14 -13.02
C VAL A 400 1.69 -6.44 -13.84
N PRO A 401 0.49 -6.93 -14.17
CA PRO A 401 0.36 -8.13 -14.99
C PRO A 401 1.01 -7.98 -16.36
N ARG A 402 1.71 -9.03 -16.81
CA ARG A 402 2.31 -9.08 -18.16
C ARG A 402 1.27 -9.21 -19.28
N GLN A 403 0.16 -9.87 -18.99
CA GLN A 403 -0.93 -10.11 -19.92
C GLN A 403 -2.17 -9.33 -19.49
N SER A 404 -2.91 -8.77 -20.45
CA SER A 404 -4.16 -8.07 -20.20
C SER A 404 -5.23 -8.44 -21.23
N PHE A 405 -6.49 -8.32 -20.82
CA PHE A 405 -7.67 -8.49 -21.65
C PHE A 405 -8.30 -7.14 -22.04
N GLY A 406 -7.52 -6.06 -21.96
CA GLY A 406 -7.86 -4.71 -22.38
C GLY A 406 -7.89 -3.66 -21.25
N PRO A 407 -8.72 -3.84 -20.20
CA PRO A 407 -8.86 -2.88 -19.10
C PRO A 407 -7.56 -2.36 -18.48
N LEU A 408 -6.59 -3.24 -18.19
CA LEU A 408 -5.32 -2.82 -17.57
C LEU A 408 -4.53 -1.89 -18.51
N ILE A 409 -4.37 -2.29 -19.77
CA ILE A 409 -3.69 -1.48 -20.79
C ILE A 409 -4.40 -0.15 -20.97
N HIS A 410 -5.74 -0.14 -20.99
CA HIS A 410 -6.52 1.08 -21.11
C HIS A 410 -6.28 2.04 -19.94
N LYS A 411 -6.35 1.55 -18.70
CA LYS A 411 -6.13 2.36 -17.49
C LYS A 411 -4.70 2.90 -17.41
N LEU A 412 -3.69 2.08 -17.73
CA LEU A 412 -2.28 2.50 -17.75
C LEU A 412 -2.03 3.53 -18.87
N THR A 413 -2.56 3.32 -20.07
CA THR A 413 -2.47 4.28 -21.17
C THR A 413 -3.14 5.61 -20.79
N PHE A 414 -4.30 5.56 -20.15
CA PHE A 414 -4.99 6.75 -19.67
C PHE A 414 -4.16 7.51 -18.63
N PHE A 415 -3.59 6.82 -17.65
CA PHE A 415 -2.71 7.42 -16.65
C PHE A 415 -1.48 8.09 -17.29
N LEU A 416 -0.84 7.44 -18.27
CA LEU A 416 0.31 7.99 -18.99
C LEU A 416 -0.05 9.25 -19.80
N ARG A 417 -1.26 9.32 -20.36
CA ARG A 417 -1.75 10.55 -21.00
C ARG A 417 -1.92 11.69 -20.00
N LEU A 418 -2.40 11.41 -18.79
CA LEU A 418 -2.50 12.41 -17.73
C LEU A 418 -1.14 12.94 -17.28
N LEU A 419 -0.08 12.12 -17.34
CA LEU A 419 1.30 12.59 -17.10
C LEU A 419 1.76 13.59 -18.15
N GLY A 420 1.48 13.31 -19.43
CA GLY A 420 1.74 14.25 -20.52
C GLY A 420 0.99 15.58 -20.34
N LEU A 421 -0.28 15.52 -19.90
CA LEU A 421 -1.06 16.74 -19.60
C LEU A 421 -0.48 17.53 -18.43
N GLN A 422 -0.07 16.86 -17.34
CA GLN A 422 0.58 17.50 -16.19
C GLN A 422 1.87 18.22 -16.61
N GLU A 423 2.69 17.56 -17.43
CA GLU A 423 3.93 18.15 -17.94
C GLU A 423 3.66 19.37 -18.84
N GLN A 424 2.68 19.27 -19.75
CA GLN A 424 2.29 20.38 -20.61
C GLN A 424 1.81 21.59 -19.80
N ALA A 425 0.97 21.35 -18.78
CA ALA A 425 0.50 22.39 -17.87
C ALA A 425 1.66 23.08 -17.14
N LEU A 426 2.57 22.31 -16.56
CA LEU A 426 3.76 22.85 -15.88
C LEU A 426 4.68 23.60 -16.85
N SER A 427 4.84 23.14 -18.09
CA SER A 427 5.65 23.81 -19.11
C SER A 427 5.07 25.18 -19.48
N ILE A 428 3.75 25.26 -19.69
CA ILE A 428 3.05 26.52 -19.98
C ILE A 428 3.20 27.50 -18.80
N MET A 429 3.00 27.03 -17.58
CA MET A 429 3.11 27.85 -16.37
C MET A 429 4.55 28.36 -16.14
N ASN A 430 5.56 27.51 -16.31
CA ASN A 430 6.96 27.91 -16.19
C ASN A 430 7.35 28.95 -17.25
N LYS A 431 6.90 28.80 -18.50
CA LYS A 431 7.13 29.78 -19.58
C LYS A 431 6.47 31.12 -19.27
N ALA A 432 5.22 31.09 -18.81
CA ALA A 432 4.50 32.31 -18.42
C ALA A 432 5.22 33.03 -17.27
N GLU A 433 5.65 32.30 -16.25
CA GLU A 433 6.36 32.88 -15.10
C GLU A 433 7.75 33.41 -15.46
N ALA A 434 8.48 32.75 -16.37
CA ALA A 434 9.77 33.24 -16.86
C ALA A 434 9.65 34.60 -17.59
N SER A 435 8.49 34.92 -18.14
CA SER A 435 8.21 36.20 -18.81
C SER A 435 7.74 37.31 -17.85
N ARG A 436 7.52 37.00 -16.57
CA ARG A 436 6.95 37.92 -15.59
C ARG A 436 8.03 38.84 -14.99
N PRO A 437 7.78 40.16 -14.90
CA PRO A 437 8.69 41.05 -14.19
C PRO A 437 8.58 40.83 -12.66
N GLY A 438 9.72 40.70 -11.98
CA GLY A 438 9.80 40.59 -10.52
C GLY A 438 10.33 39.25 -10.01
N ARG A 439 9.98 38.91 -8.75
CA ARG A 439 10.43 37.65 -8.12
C ARG A 439 9.63 36.48 -8.68
N SER A 440 10.34 35.56 -9.33
CA SER A 440 9.75 34.35 -9.91
C SER A 440 9.13 33.45 -8.84
N VAL A 441 7.90 33.04 -9.09
CA VAL A 441 7.20 32.00 -8.34
C VAL A 441 7.74 30.63 -8.75
N ARG A 442 7.96 29.74 -7.78
CA ARG A 442 8.46 28.38 -8.04
C ARG A 442 7.31 27.40 -8.11
N PHE A 443 7.44 26.42 -9.01
CA PHE A 443 6.48 25.33 -9.16
C PHE A 443 7.11 24.00 -8.75
N VAL A 444 6.27 23.09 -8.24
CA VAL A 444 6.64 21.69 -8.04
C VAL A 444 6.90 21.04 -9.39
N SER A 445 7.75 20.00 -9.40
CA SER A 445 8.08 19.31 -10.64
C SER A 445 6.95 18.43 -11.17
N GLY A 446 5.97 18.02 -10.36
CA GLY A 446 5.10 16.91 -10.72
C GLY A 446 5.87 15.60 -10.85
N LEU A 447 5.21 14.58 -11.41
CA LEU A 447 5.83 13.29 -11.63
C LEU A 447 6.88 13.38 -12.73
N ARG A 448 8.05 12.76 -12.48
CA ARG A 448 9.21 12.75 -13.39
C ARG A 448 9.77 11.35 -13.61
N TYR A 449 9.50 10.42 -12.70
CA TYR A 449 9.95 9.04 -12.79
C TYR A 449 8.74 8.11 -12.64
N LEU A 450 8.52 7.25 -13.63
CA LEU A 450 7.52 6.19 -13.59
C LEU A 450 8.20 4.87 -13.92
N THR A 451 8.10 3.92 -12.99
CA THR A 451 8.57 2.55 -13.19
C THR A 451 7.39 1.59 -13.12
N LEU A 452 7.26 0.71 -14.10
CA LEU A 452 6.34 -0.43 -14.06
C LEU A 452 7.16 -1.68 -13.73
N GLU A 453 6.94 -2.24 -12.55
CA GLU A 453 7.48 -3.54 -12.15
C GLU A 453 6.47 -4.62 -12.56
N MET A 454 6.80 -5.27 -13.66
CA MET A 454 5.97 -6.29 -14.25
C MET A 454 6.16 -7.61 -13.52
N GLU A 455 5.09 -8.38 -13.37
CA GLU A 455 5.20 -9.76 -12.85
C GLU A 455 6.21 -10.56 -13.70
N SER A 456 7.01 -11.40 -13.03
CA SER A 456 7.93 -12.30 -13.73
C SER A 456 7.09 -13.23 -14.61
N MET A 457 7.52 -13.42 -15.87
CA MET A 457 7.02 -14.54 -16.65
C MET A 457 7.45 -15.80 -15.90
N GLU A 458 6.51 -16.52 -15.28
CA GLU A 458 6.78 -17.92 -14.96
C GLU A 458 7.20 -18.55 -16.29
N LYS A 459 8.33 -19.29 -16.27
CA LYS A 459 8.83 -20.01 -17.45
C LYS A 459 7.64 -20.64 -18.14
N GLU A 460 7.60 -20.49 -19.47
CA GLU A 460 6.55 -21.05 -20.33
C GLU A 460 6.03 -22.37 -19.75
N PRO A 461 4.70 -22.61 -19.77
CA PRO A 461 4.18 -23.90 -19.34
C PRO A 461 5.05 -24.94 -20.03
N ARG A 462 5.69 -25.80 -19.23
CA ARG A 462 6.50 -26.94 -19.71
C ARG A 462 5.83 -27.38 -21.00
N GLU A 463 6.55 -27.27 -22.11
CA GLU A 463 6.11 -27.73 -23.42
C GLU A 463 5.24 -28.94 -23.17
N MET A 464 3.99 -28.86 -23.62
CA MET A 464 3.02 -29.93 -23.48
C MET A 464 3.76 -31.25 -23.49
N SER A 465 3.72 -31.97 -22.37
CA SER A 465 4.11 -33.36 -22.36
C SER A 465 3.55 -33.96 -23.63
N SER A 466 4.46 -34.45 -24.47
CA SER A 466 4.18 -35.11 -25.72
C SER A 466 2.91 -35.97 -25.59
N PRO A 467 1.98 -35.94 -26.55
CA PRO A 467 0.85 -36.84 -26.48
C PRO A 467 1.40 -38.27 -26.56
N LEU A 468 1.03 -39.09 -25.56
CA LEU A 468 1.23 -40.53 -25.47
C LEU A 468 2.58 -41.00 -24.92
N GLU A 469 2.68 -41.06 -23.59
CA GLU A 469 3.24 -42.25 -22.94
C GLU A 469 2.08 -42.95 -22.21
N LEU A 470 1.20 -43.53 -23.02
CA LEU A 470 0.29 -44.59 -22.57
C LEU A 470 1.17 -45.82 -22.33
N ASP A 471 1.23 -46.26 -21.09
CA ASP A 471 2.00 -47.43 -20.67
C ASP A 471 1.49 -48.68 -21.40
N ALA A 472 2.22 -49.13 -22.41
CA ALA A 472 1.83 -50.25 -23.26
C ALA A 472 1.74 -51.57 -22.47
N GLU A 473 2.39 -51.63 -21.29
CA GLU A 473 2.37 -52.80 -20.41
C GLU A 473 1.04 -52.92 -19.63
N GLU A 474 0.40 -51.80 -19.30
CA GLU A 474 -0.92 -51.75 -18.65
C GLU A 474 -2.05 -52.07 -19.66
N LEU A 475 -1.87 -51.69 -20.93
CA LEU A 475 -2.84 -52.00 -21.99
C LEU A 475 -2.81 -53.46 -22.46
N MET A 476 -1.66 -54.13 -22.32
CA MET A 476 -1.50 -55.55 -22.67
C MET A 476 -1.93 -56.51 -21.54
N THR A 477 -2.10 -56.00 -20.31
CA THR A 477 -2.50 -56.80 -19.14
C THR A 477 -4.00 -56.80 -18.86
N SER A 478 -4.80 -55.97 -19.55
CA SER A 478 -6.28 -55.97 -19.42
C SER A 478 -6.99 -57.08 -20.24
N GLY A 479 -6.25 -58.08 -20.70
CA GLY A 479 -6.68 -59.09 -21.66
C GLY A 479 -7.32 -60.36 -21.09
N GLU A 480 -7.94 -60.34 -19.91
CA GLU A 480 -8.64 -61.53 -19.38
C GLU A 480 -9.94 -61.16 -18.66
N THR A 481 -11.00 -60.86 -19.42
CA THR A 481 -12.37 -61.12 -18.97
C THR A 481 -13.14 -61.82 -20.10
N PRO A 482 -13.72 -63.01 -19.89
CA PRO A 482 -14.47 -63.70 -20.92
C PRO A 482 -15.79 -62.97 -21.20
N PHE A 483 -15.98 -62.64 -22.48
CA PHE A 483 -17.24 -62.18 -23.08
C PHE A 483 -18.41 -63.10 -22.67
N SER A 484 -19.42 -62.56 -21.99
CA SER A 484 -20.70 -63.23 -21.73
C SER A 484 -21.80 -62.62 -22.61
N PHE A 485 -22.53 -63.47 -23.34
CA PHE A 485 -23.40 -63.11 -24.48
C PHE A 485 -24.89 -63.01 -24.13
N PHE A 486 -25.27 -62.93 -22.84
CA PHE A 486 -26.68 -62.85 -22.45
C PHE A 486 -26.98 -61.59 -21.63
N ASN A 487 -27.80 -60.72 -22.25
CA ASN A 487 -28.44 -59.55 -21.67
C ASN A 487 -29.36 -59.93 -20.50
N GLU A 488 -29.21 -59.25 -19.36
CA GLU A 488 -30.33 -59.03 -18.44
C GLU A 488 -30.45 -57.54 -18.11
N SER A 489 -31.53 -56.96 -18.62
CA SER A 489 -32.31 -55.86 -18.06
C SER A 489 -31.67 -54.47 -17.94
N ALA A 490 -32.05 -53.61 -18.88
CA ALA A 490 -31.79 -52.19 -18.88
C ALA A 490 -32.35 -51.48 -17.63
N GLU A 491 -31.47 -51.11 -16.71
CA GLU A 491 -31.66 -49.92 -15.89
C GLU A 491 -30.96 -48.75 -16.58
N GLN A 492 -31.76 -47.79 -17.03
CA GLN A 492 -31.32 -46.56 -17.67
C GLN A 492 -30.37 -45.80 -16.72
N GLN A 493 -29.06 -45.83 -17.01
CA GLN A 493 -28.16 -44.82 -16.47
C GLN A 493 -28.67 -43.44 -16.93
N PRO A 494 -28.81 -42.45 -16.01
CA PRO A 494 -29.15 -41.10 -16.43
C PRO A 494 -28.05 -40.58 -17.37
N PRO A 495 -28.39 -39.73 -18.36
CA PRO A 495 -27.40 -39.17 -19.26
C PRO A 495 -26.27 -38.51 -18.46
N PRO A 496 -25.01 -38.52 -18.96
CA PRO A 496 -23.91 -37.83 -18.30
C PRO A 496 -24.35 -36.39 -18.06
N LYS A 497 -24.43 -35.98 -16.79
CA LYS A 497 -24.75 -34.61 -16.41
C LYS A 497 -23.73 -33.73 -17.12
N GLU A 498 -24.22 -32.79 -17.94
CA GLU A 498 -23.39 -31.70 -18.46
C GLU A 498 -22.52 -31.15 -17.32
N PRO A 499 -21.22 -30.91 -17.54
CA PRO A 499 -20.33 -30.44 -16.49
C PRO A 499 -20.88 -29.10 -15.98
N ARG A 500 -21.43 -29.14 -14.76
CA ARG A 500 -21.99 -27.95 -14.12
C ARG A 500 -20.88 -26.91 -13.99
N PRO A 501 -21.13 -25.64 -14.33
CA PRO A 501 -20.15 -24.58 -14.11
C PRO A 501 -19.71 -24.59 -12.63
N TYR A 502 -18.40 -24.60 -12.43
CA TYR A 502 -17.81 -24.59 -11.09
C TYR A 502 -17.90 -23.15 -10.55
N CYS A 503 -18.71 -22.95 -9.51
CA CYS A 503 -18.90 -21.65 -8.88
C CYS A 503 -17.96 -21.52 -7.67
N ILE A 504 -17.08 -20.53 -7.70
CA ILE A 504 -16.18 -20.21 -6.60
C ILE A 504 -16.80 -19.10 -5.76
N PRO A 505 -17.19 -19.35 -4.49
CA PRO A 505 -17.66 -18.29 -3.61
C PRO A 505 -16.52 -17.31 -3.29
N VAL A 506 -16.71 -16.02 -3.59
CA VAL A 506 -15.74 -14.96 -3.27
C VAL A 506 -15.81 -14.61 -1.80
N TRP A 507 -17.03 -14.39 -1.34
CA TRP A 507 -17.33 -14.11 0.05
C TRP A 507 -18.69 -14.72 0.41
N THR A 508 -18.87 -14.99 1.69
CA THR A 508 -20.09 -15.61 2.20
C THR A 508 -20.70 -14.76 3.31
N TYR A 509 -22.02 -14.86 3.42
CA TYR A 509 -22.76 -14.35 4.56
C TYR A 509 -22.88 -15.47 5.60
N ILE A 510 -22.31 -15.26 6.78
CA ILE A 510 -22.33 -16.20 7.88
C ILE A 510 -23.49 -15.84 8.80
N ILE A 511 -24.52 -16.70 8.83
CA ILE A 511 -25.58 -16.63 9.85
C ILE A 511 -24.98 -17.19 11.15
N PRO A 512 -24.89 -16.40 12.25
CA PRO A 512 -24.38 -16.91 13.51
C PRO A 512 -25.24 -18.09 14.00
N LYS A 513 -24.64 -19.26 14.23
CA LYS A 513 -25.32 -20.48 14.69
C LYS A 513 -25.89 -20.36 16.13
N ALA A 514 -25.56 -19.29 16.85
CA ALA A 514 -26.12 -18.90 18.13
C ALA A 514 -26.10 -17.36 18.23
N PRO A 515 -27.02 -16.72 18.99
CA PRO A 515 -26.87 -15.30 19.31
C PRO A 515 -25.51 -15.13 19.99
N LEU A 516 -24.64 -14.31 19.41
CA LEU A 516 -23.36 -13.95 20.00
C LEU A 516 -23.59 -13.55 21.46
N ARG A 517 -23.13 -14.37 22.42
CA ARG A 517 -23.24 -14.14 23.87
C ARG A 517 -22.49 -12.89 24.36
N ASN A 518 -21.88 -12.12 23.46
CA ASN A 518 -21.23 -10.86 23.80
C ASN A 518 -22.24 -9.72 23.67
N ASN A 519 -22.64 -9.17 24.81
CA ASN A 519 -23.42 -7.94 25.00
C ASN A 519 -22.89 -6.74 24.18
N ARG A 520 -23.14 -6.70 22.86
CA ARG A 520 -23.00 -5.48 22.06
C ARG A 520 -24.39 -5.04 21.65
N VAL A 521 -24.93 -4.09 22.41
CA VAL A 521 -26.23 -3.48 22.11
C VAL A 521 -26.03 -2.54 20.93
N PHE A 522 -26.16 -3.08 19.71
CA PHE A 522 -26.36 -2.25 18.52
C PHE A 522 -27.79 -1.72 18.56
N GLN A 523 -27.93 -0.41 18.72
CA GLN A 523 -29.22 0.23 18.47
C GLN A 523 -29.27 0.55 16.98
N VAL A 524 -30.15 -0.12 16.26
CA VAL A 524 -30.38 0.10 14.83
C VAL A 524 -31.86 0.34 14.58
N GLU A 525 -32.16 1.49 13.98
CA GLU A 525 -33.52 1.90 13.64
C GLU A 525 -33.48 2.60 12.27
N GLU A 526 -34.35 2.20 11.33
CA GLU A 526 -34.52 2.96 10.09
C GLU A 526 -35.14 4.32 10.41
N ILE A 527 -34.56 5.39 9.88
CA ILE A 527 -35.01 6.77 10.12
C ILE A 527 -35.28 7.48 8.81
N GLY A 528 -36.18 8.48 8.87
CA GLY A 528 -36.39 9.42 7.77
C GLY A 528 -35.20 10.36 7.57
N HIS A 529 -35.09 10.96 6.38
CA HIS A 529 -34.04 11.93 6.07
C HIS A 529 -34.10 13.17 6.97
N ASP A 530 -35.30 13.65 7.28
CA ASP A 530 -35.56 14.75 8.21
C ASP A 530 -34.92 14.53 9.59
N VAL A 531 -34.99 13.30 10.08
CA VAL A 531 -34.33 12.89 11.33
C VAL A 531 -32.83 12.75 11.12
N ALA A 532 -32.38 12.18 9.99
CA ALA A 532 -30.97 12.01 9.67
C ALA A 532 -30.22 13.34 9.57
N ALA A 533 -30.85 14.38 9.05
CA ALA A 533 -30.29 15.74 8.94
C ALA A 533 -29.95 16.37 10.31
N ASN A 534 -30.56 15.90 11.40
CA ASN A 534 -30.20 16.34 12.76
C ASN A 534 -28.90 15.68 13.28
N TYR A 535 -28.43 14.63 12.61
CA TYR A 535 -27.26 13.82 12.99
C TYR A 535 -26.19 13.79 11.89
N SER A 536 -26.35 14.56 10.81
CA SER A 536 -25.40 14.67 9.70
C SER A 536 -25.29 16.12 9.26
N PRO A 537 -24.08 16.62 8.93
CA PRO A 537 -23.94 17.91 8.28
C PRO A 537 -24.77 17.92 6.99
N GLY A 538 -25.55 18.98 6.79
CA GLY A 538 -26.29 19.15 5.54
C GLY A 538 -25.33 19.29 4.37
N ALA A 539 -25.67 18.70 3.21
CA ALA A 539 -24.82 18.78 2.03
C ALA A 539 -24.46 20.24 1.68
N PRO A 540 -23.19 20.56 1.36
CA PRO A 540 -22.78 21.90 0.99
C PRO A 540 -23.58 22.48 -0.18
N ALA A 541 -23.74 23.80 -0.19
CA ALA A 541 -24.38 24.51 -1.30
C ALA A 541 -23.65 24.23 -2.63
N GLY A 542 -24.36 23.70 -3.63
CA GLY A 542 -23.82 23.44 -4.98
C GLY A 542 -23.84 21.97 -5.43
N TYR A 543 -24.20 21.02 -4.57
CA TYR A 543 -24.45 19.64 -5.00
C TYR A 543 -25.80 19.51 -5.72
N PRO A 544 -25.92 18.63 -6.74
CA PRO A 544 -27.16 18.46 -7.48
C PRO A 544 -28.31 18.09 -6.53
N PRO A 545 -29.52 18.63 -6.76
CA PRO A 545 -30.66 18.36 -5.90
C PRO A 545 -30.93 16.86 -5.85
N ARG A 546 -30.86 16.31 -4.64
CA ARG A 546 -31.12 14.89 -4.37
C ARG A 546 -32.58 14.70 -4.02
N ASP A 547 -33.15 13.60 -4.49
CA ASP A 547 -34.47 13.18 -4.09
C ASP A 547 -34.40 12.44 -2.75
N LEU A 548 -34.52 13.22 -1.68
CA LEU A 548 -34.39 12.78 -0.29
C LEU A 548 -35.40 11.69 0.08
N SER A 549 -36.53 11.61 -0.64
CA SER A 549 -37.57 10.59 -0.40
C SER A 549 -37.13 9.16 -0.75
N LYS A 550 -36.06 9.03 -1.57
CA LYS A 550 -35.54 7.73 -2.05
C LYS A 550 -34.33 7.25 -1.27
N GLU A 551 -33.77 8.11 -0.43
CA GLU A 551 -32.65 7.78 0.42
C GLU A 551 -33.12 7.03 1.67
N LYS A 552 -32.34 6.03 2.06
CA LYS A 552 -32.59 5.23 3.25
C LYS A 552 -31.47 5.49 4.25
N TRP A 553 -31.88 5.70 5.49
CA TRP A 553 -30.99 6.06 6.58
C TRP A 553 -31.27 5.16 7.77
N ILE A 554 -30.21 4.80 8.48
CA ILE A 554 -30.34 4.12 9.76
C ILE A 554 -29.68 4.95 10.85
N ARG A 555 -30.29 4.93 12.01
CA ARG A 555 -29.71 5.37 13.27
C ARG A 555 -28.90 4.22 13.82
N TYR A 556 -27.61 4.42 14.05
CA TYR A 556 -26.68 3.38 14.47
C TYR A 556 -25.89 3.82 15.71
N ARG A 557 -25.76 2.92 16.69
CA ARG A 557 -24.85 3.06 17.83
C ARG A 557 -24.04 1.78 17.99
N GLU A 558 -22.72 1.92 17.96
CA GLU A 558 -21.79 0.80 18.09
C GLU A 558 -21.68 0.26 19.53
N SER A 559 -21.70 1.16 20.51
CA SER A 559 -21.66 0.81 21.93
C SER A 559 -22.34 1.88 22.78
N THR A 560 -22.68 1.55 24.02
CA THR A 560 -23.31 2.50 24.97
C THR A 560 -22.45 3.73 25.26
N LYS A 561 -21.12 3.64 25.05
CA LYS A 561 -20.17 4.74 25.26
C LYS A 561 -19.98 5.62 24.02
N LYS A 562 -20.41 5.17 22.84
CA LYS A 562 -20.28 5.92 21.58
C LYS A 562 -21.54 6.70 21.25
N PRO A 563 -21.43 7.86 20.58
CA PRO A 563 -22.60 8.62 20.18
C PRO A 563 -23.43 7.86 19.14
N LEU A 564 -24.70 8.24 19.08
CA LEU A 564 -25.63 7.77 18.07
C LEU A 564 -25.36 8.55 16.77
N VAL A 565 -25.29 7.88 15.62
CA VAL A 565 -25.09 8.52 14.31
C VAL A 565 -26.13 8.09 13.30
N ALA A 566 -26.41 8.99 12.35
CA ALA A 566 -27.11 8.62 11.12
C ALA A 566 -26.10 8.05 10.11
N VAL A 567 -26.44 6.89 9.55
CA VAL A 567 -25.64 6.19 8.55
C VAL A 567 -26.50 6.00 7.31
N TRP A 568 -25.98 6.38 6.16
CA TRP A 568 -26.68 6.19 4.90
C TRP A 568 -26.67 4.71 4.52
N ALA A 569 -27.86 4.16 4.29
CA ALA A 569 -28.11 2.75 4.04
C ALA A 569 -28.49 2.46 2.58
N GLY A 570 -28.35 3.44 1.69
CA GLY A 570 -28.54 3.25 0.25
C GLY A 570 -29.66 4.10 -0.35
N ASN A 571 -29.87 3.92 -1.65
CA ASN A 571 -30.93 4.56 -2.42
C ASN A 571 -31.73 3.49 -3.17
N THR A 572 -33.05 3.49 -3.00
CA THR A 572 -33.95 2.46 -3.56
C THR A 572 -33.98 2.43 -5.08
N TRP A 573 -33.69 3.55 -5.75
CA TRP A 573 -33.80 3.71 -7.21
C TRP A 573 -32.45 3.91 -7.90
N SER A 574 -31.35 3.71 -7.17
CA SER A 574 -30.03 3.80 -7.79
C SER A 574 -29.87 2.77 -8.89
N ARG A 575 -29.33 3.18 -10.04
CA ARG A 575 -28.96 2.25 -11.13
C ARG A 575 -27.60 1.58 -10.90
N SER A 576 -26.86 2.01 -9.87
CA SER A 576 -25.56 1.40 -9.52
C SER A 576 -25.79 0.03 -8.87
N PRO A 577 -25.24 -1.06 -9.46
CA PRO A 577 -25.33 -2.39 -8.86
C PRO A 577 -24.72 -2.44 -7.45
N VAL A 578 -23.66 -1.66 -7.22
CA VAL A 578 -22.98 -1.56 -5.93
C VAL A 578 -23.89 -0.95 -4.87
N ILE A 579 -24.61 0.13 -5.20
CA ILE A 579 -25.53 0.77 -4.24
C ILE A 579 -26.72 -0.15 -3.91
N GLN A 580 -27.28 -0.82 -4.92
CA GLN A 580 -28.38 -1.77 -4.70
C GLN A 580 -27.95 -2.91 -3.77
N LYS A 581 -26.77 -3.47 -4.03
CA LYS A 581 -26.19 -4.56 -3.22
C LYS A 581 -25.81 -4.10 -1.81
N TYR A 582 -25.21 -2.92 -1.67
CA TYR A 582 -24.91 -2.31 -0.37
C TYR A 582 -26.20 -2.11 0.45
N ARG A 583 -27.25 -1.56 -0.17
CA ARG A 583 -28.56 -1.37 0.48
C ARG A 583 -29.11 -2.69 0.99
N CYS A 584 -29.10 -3.73 0.16
CA CYS A 584 -29.55 -5.07 0.53
C CYS A 584 -28.75 -5.63 1.71
N LEU A 585 -27.41 -5.54 1.67
CA LEU A 585 -26.54 -5.97 2.77
C LEU A 585 -26.83 -5.24 4.10
N VAL A 586 -27.08 -3.94 4.05
CA VAL A 586 -27.34 -3.13 5.25
C VAL A 586 -28.75 -3.35 5.79
N LEU A 587 -29.79 -3.21 4.96
CA LEU A 587 -31.18 -3.21 5.41
C LEU A 587 -31.76 -4.62 5.57
N GLU A 588 -31.41 -5.56 4.70
CA GLU A 588 -32.03 -6.89 4.65
C GLU A 588 -31.17 -7.92 5.39
N TYR A 589 -29.84 -7.84 5.29
CA TYR A 589 -28.91 -8.74 5.98
C TYR A 589 -28.33 -8.17 7.29
N GLY A 590 -28.55 -6.88 7.58
CA GLY A 590 -28.09 -6.23 8.81
C GLY A 590 -26.56 -6.27 8.96
N VAL A 591 -25.82 -6.04 7.87
CA VAL A 591 -24.35 -6.04 7.85
C VAL A 591 -23.83 -4.61 8.07
N TYR A 592 -23.32 -4.36 9.28
CA TYR A 592 -22.91 -3.04 9.75
C TYR A 592 -21.39 -2.96 9.95
N GLU A 593 -20.60 -3.23 8.90
CA GLU A 593 -19.15 -3.39 9.01
C GLU A 593 -18.36 -2.20 8.46
N GLY A 594 -17.35 -1.75 9.22
CA GLY A 594 -16.45 -0.66 8.83
C GLY A 594 -17.12 0.71 8.80
N LEU A 595 -17.82 1.09 9.87
CA LEU A 595 -18.39 2.43 10.00
C LEU A 595 -17.32 3.50 9.80
N GLY A 596 -17.55 4.40 8.85
CA GLY A 596 -16.64 5.49 8.54
C GLY A 596 -17.28 6.53 7.63
N PRO A 597 -16.68 7.72 7.53
CA PRO A 597 -17.20 8.80 6.70
C PRO A 597 -17.16 8.42 5.22
N THR A 598 -18.05 8.98 4.42
CA THR A 598 -17.97 8.85 2.97
C THR A 598 -16.66 9.44 2.45
N THR A 599 -16.12 8.80 1.41
CA THR A 599 -14.93 9.29 0.71
C THR A 599 -15.38 9.93 -0.59
N ILE A 600 -14.44 10.58 -1.28
CA ILE A 600 -14.70 11.11 -2.63
C ILE A 600 -15.12 10.00 -3.60
N HIS A 601 -14.61 8.78 -3.41
CA HIS A 601 -14.96 7.63 -4.24
C HIS A 601 -16.42 7.20 -4.00
N HIS A 602 -16.84 7.08 -2.74
CA HIS A 602 -18.22 6.78 -2.38
C HIS A 602 -19.19 7.83 -2.90
N THR A 603 -18.83 9.11 -2.76
CA THR A 603 -19.65 10.23 -3.24
C THR A 603 -19.86 10.17 -4.75
N ARG A 604 -18.78 9.94 -5.52
CA ARG A 604 -18.86 9.83 -6.99
C ARG A 604 -19.64 8.61 -7.46
N ALA A 605 -19.62 7.53 -6.68
CA ALA A 605 -20.43 6.35 -6.95
C ALA A 605 -21.93 6.56 -6.61
N GLY A 606 -22.28 7.63 -5.88
CA GLY A 606 -23.65 8.07 -5.61
C GLY A 606 -24.03 8.18 -4.13
N ALA A 607 -23.13 7.88 -3.19
CA ALA A 607 -23.39 8.12 -1.76
C ALA A 607 -23.49 9.64 -1.46
N PRO A 608 -24.25 10.07 -0.44
CA PRO A 608 -24.26 11.47 -0.02
C PRO A 608 -22.87 11.94 0.45
N VAL A 609 -22.62 13.24 0.33
CA VAL A 609 -21.44 13.88 0.94
C VAL A 609 -21.59 13.99 2.43
N GLU A 610 -20.47 14.03 3.16
CA GLU A 610 -20.40 14.34 4.60
C GLU A 610 -21.24 13.42 5.50
N CYS A 611 -21.65 12.25 4.99
CA CYS A 611 -22.39 11.26 5.76
C CYS A 611 -21.52 10.06 6.14
N PHE A 612 -22.00 9.25 7.07
CA PHE A 612 -21.40 7.95 7.39
C PHE A 612 -21.95 6.83 6.50
N ILE A 613 -21.10 5.84 6.22
CA ILE A 613 -21.46 4.56 5.62
C ILE A 613 -20.71 3.41 6.29
N PHE A 614 -21.10 2.18 5.98
CA PHE A 614 -20.33 0.99 6.31
C PHE A 614 -19.34 0.68 5.18
N GLN A 615 -18.15 1.26 5.25
CA GLN A 615 -17.13 1.20 4.20
C GLN A 615 -16.70 -0.24 3.86
N GLN A 616 -16.64 -1.13 4.85
CA GLN A 616 -16.31 -2.53 4.62
C GLN A 616 -17.46 -3.24 3.91
N THR A 617 -18.70 -3.03 4.34
CA THR A 617 -19.90 -3.54 3.65
C THR A 617 -19.96 -3.05 2.20
N TRP A 618 -19.58 -1.78 1.95
CA TRP A 618 -19.49 -1.20 0.62
C TRP A 618 -18.45 -1.92 -0.27
N LEU A 619 -17.26 -2.23 0.27
CA LEU A 619 -16.26 -3.00 -0.45
C LEU A 619 -16.77 -4.40 -0.85
N TYR A 620 -17.47 -5.10 0.04
CA TYR A 620 -18.08 -6.39 -0.29
C TYR A 620 -19.20 -6.25 -1.35
N ALA A 621 -19.97 -5.17 -1.31
CA ALA A 621 -20.96 -4.85 -2.33
C ALA A 621 -20.32 -4.57 -3.70
N ALA A 622 -19.10 -4.06 -3.74
CA ALA A 622 -18.34 -3.82 -4.96
C ALA A 622 -17.84 -5.11 -5.64
N LEU A 623 -17.91 -6.25 -4.97
CA LEU A 623 -17.34 -7.50 -5.46
C LEU A 623 -18.40 -8.52 -5.81
N PRO A 624 -18.15 -9.39 -6.82
CA PRO A 624 -19.02 -10.52 -7.07
C PRO A 624 -19.10 -11.41 -5.82
N GLN A 625 -20.27 -11.99 -5.55
CA GLN A 625 -20.41 -12.94 -4.44
C GLN A 625 -19.87 -14.32 -4.81
N THR A 626 -20.05 -14.71 -6.08
CA THR A 626 -19.56 -15.96 -6.68
C THR A 626 -18.90 -15.63 -8.01
N LEU A 627 -17.83 -16.36 -8.35
CA LEU A 627 -17.23 -16.38 -9.67
C LEU A 627 -17.69 -17.65 -10.38
N GLU A 628 -18.33 -17.50 -11.52
CA GLU A 628 -18.68 -18.62 -12.38
C GLU A 628 -17.49 -18.92 -13.27
N VAL A 629 -16.91 -20.11 -13.16
CA VAL A 629 -15.82 -20.56 -14.02
C VAL A 629 -16.43 -21.31 -15.20
N PRO A 630 -16.30 -20.80 -16.45
CA PRO A 630 -16.74 -21.53 -17.63
C PRO A 630 -15.94 -22.83 -17.76
N PRO A 631 -16.56 -23.95 -18.19
CA PRO A 631 -15.88 -25.24 -18.34
C PRO A 631 -14.78 -25.23 -19.42
N THR A 632 -14.76 -24.23 -20.30
CA THR A 632 -13.66 -24.01 -21.25
C THR A 632 -13.58 -22.51 -21.53
N ILE A 633 -12.59 -21.83 -20.95
CA ILE A 633 -12.22 -20.51 -21.47
C ILE A 633 -11.44 -20.79 -22.75
N GLN A 634 -12.11 -20.68 -23.92
CA GLN A 634 -11.39 -20.68 -25.20
C GLN A 634 -10.27 -19.65 -25.08
N THR A 635 -9.02 -20.05 -25.37
CA THR A 635 -7.79 -19.26 -25.14
C THR A 635 -8.07 -17.78 -25.33
N PRO A 636 -8.28 -17.03 -24.23
CA PRO A 636 -8.83 -15.71 -24.34
C PRO A 636 -7.76 -14.83 -24.97
N GLU A 637 -8.10 -14.08 -26.02
CA GLU A 637 -7.14 -13.18 -26.66
C GLU A 637 -6.65 -12.17 -25.61
N TYR A 638 -5.35 -12.19 -25.33
CA TYR A 638 -4.68 -11.28 -24.42
C TYR A 638 -3.52 -10.56 -25.12
N GLU A 639 -3.23 -9.36 -24.65
CA GLU A 639 -2.14 -8.52 -25.14
C GLU A 639 -0.99 -8.50 -24.13
N ASP A 640 0.25 -8.48 -24.61
CA ASP A 640 1.42 -8.17 -23.77
C ASP A 640 1.40 -6.68 -23.43
N VAL A 641 1.23 -6.40 -22.13
CA VAL A 641 1.09 -5.05 -21.60
C VAL A 641 2.33 -4.20 -21.88
N ALA A 642 3.54 -4.76 -21.74
CA ALA A 642 4.76 -4.01 -21.96
C ALA A 642 5.00 -3.74 -23.44
N ALA A 643 4.75 -4.71 -24.31
CA ALA A 643 4.82 -4.53 -25.75
C ALA A 643 3.81 -3.45 -26.20
N GLU A 644 2.59 -3.49 -25.68
CA GLU A 644 1.53 -2.55 -26.04
C GLU A 644 1.81 -1.13 -25.56
N LEU A 645 2.28 -0.96 -24.33
CA LEU A 645 2.67 0.34 -23.82
C LEU A 645 3.86 0.93 -24.58
N ARG A 646 4.84 0.10 -24.96
CA ARG A 646 5.96 0.55 -25.82
C ARG A 646 5.47 0.94 -27.22
N ARG A 647 4.52 0.21 -27.79
CA ARG A 647 3.91 0.53 -29.10
C ARG A 647 3.15 1.86 -29.09
N ARG A 648 2.53 2.21 -27.95
CA ARG A 648 1.76 3.46 -27.76
C ARG A 648 2.63 4.65 -27.35
N HIS A 649 3.83 4.40 -26.82
CA HIS A 649 4.76 5.44 -26.42
C HIS A 649 5.39 6.12 -27.64
N VAL A 650 5.44 7.45 -27.60
CA VAL A 650 6.12 8.26 -28.62
C VAL A 650 7.31 8.97 -27.97
N SER A 651 8.49 8.89 -28.59
CA SER A 651 9.74 9.38 -28.00
C SER A 651 9.89 10.90 -28.02
N THR A 652 9.25 11.60 -28.97
CA THR A 652 9.35 13.06 -29.12
C THR A 652 7.97 13.72 -29.10
N TYR A 653 7.92 14.96 -28.61
CA TYR A 653 6.68 15.73 -28.59
C TYR A 653 6.19 16.08 -30.01
N GLU A 654 7.13 16.35 -30.92
CA GLU A 654 6.84 16.72 -32.31
C GLU A 654 6.17 15.57 -33.07
N ASP A 655 6.70 14.35 -32.93
CA ASP A 655 6.08 13.16 -33.52
C ASP A 655 4.71 12.88 -32.91
N PHE A 656 4.55 13.09 -31.59
CA PHE A 656 3.27 12.93 -30.91
C PHE A 656 2.23 13.91 -31.47
N GLU A 657 2.57 15.19 -31.63
CA GLU A 657 1.68 16.19 -32.22
C GLU A 657 1.35 15.89 -33.69
N ARG A 658 2.31 15.37 -34.47
CA ARG A 658 2.06 14.91 -35.86
C ARG A 658 1.04 13.77 -35.88
N ILE A 659 1.26 12.72 -35.08
CA ILE A 659 0.35 11.56 -34.99
C ILE A 659 -1.03 12.01 -34.50
N ARG A 660 -1.10 12.91 -33.51
CA ARG A 660 -2.36 13.44 -32.98
C ARG A 660 -3.17 14.20 -34.04
N LYS A 661 -2.49 14.89 -34.97
CA LYS A 661 -3.13 15.58 -36.10
C LYS A 661 -3.57 14.62 -37.21
N GLU A 662 -2.72 13.67 -37.57
CA GLU A 662 -2.99 12.70 -38.65
C GLU A 662 -3.98 11.60 -38.24
N SER A 663 -3.99 11.22 -36.97
CA SER A 663 -4.81 10.13 -36.43
C SER A 663 -5.27 10.43 -35.00
N PRO A 664 -6.28 11.31 -34.83
CA PRO A 664 -6.73 11.76 -33.50
C PRO A 664 -7.20 10.63 -32.58
N HIS A 665 -7.67 9.52 -33.16
CA HIS A 665 -8.19 8.38 -32.42
C HIS A 665 -7.12 7.36 -32.02
N ARG A 666 -5.87 7.50 -32.49
CA ARG A 666 -4.79 6.57 -32.15
C ARG A 666 -4.46 6.68 -30.65
N PRO A 667 -4.44 5.56 -29.91
CA PRO A 667 -4.21 5.57 -28.46
C PRO A 667 -2.72 5.76 -28.10
N CYS A 668 -2.07 6.84 -28.54
CA CYS A 668 -0.67 7.14 -28.21
C CYS A 668 -0.54 8.14 -27.04
N PHE A 669 0.66 8.24 -26.49
CA PHE A 669 1.04 9.22 -25.46
C PHE A 669 2.50 9.67 -25.60
N TYR A 670 2.78 10.88 -25.11
CA TYR A 670 4.12 11.42 -24.93
C TYR A 670 4.25 11.96 -23.50
N TRP A 671 5.40 11.73 -22.89
CA TRP A 671 5.78 12.28 -21.60
C TRP A 671 7.32 12.35 -21.54
N GLY A 672 7.87 13.53 -21.27
CA GLY A 672 9.31 13.80 -21.21
C GLY A 672 9.98 13.33 -19.92
N GLY A 673 9.25 12.67 -19.02
CA GLY A 673 9.80 12.01 -17.85
C GLY A 673 10.55 10.71 -18.16
N THR A 674 11.15 10.12 -17.14
CA THR A 674 11.79 8.80 -17.24
C THR A 674 10.75 7.70 -17.07
N PHE A 675 10.45 6.99 -18.15
CA PHE A 675 9.56 5.82 -18.15
C PHE A 675 10.38 4.54 -18.26
N LYS A 676 10.25 3.65 -17.26
CA LYS A 676 10.92 2.35 -17.23
C LYS A 676 9.91 1.22 -17.06
N ILE A 677 10.11 0.14 -17.81
CA ILE A 677 9.42 -1.12 -17.61
C ILE A 677 10.48 -2.14 -17.25
N ILE A 678 10.38 -2.70 -16.05
CA ILE A 678 11.32 -3.69 -15.53
C ILE A 678 10.57 -4.96 -15.14
N ASP A 679 11.25 -6.11 -15.26
CA ASP A 679 10.77 -7.36 -14.69
C ASP A 679 10.97 -7.34 -13.19
N ALA A 680 9.95 -7.77 -12.44
CA ALA A 680 10.08 -8.02 -11.02
C ALA A 680 11.17 -9.08 -10.81
N LYS A 681 12.03 -8.85 -9.82
CA LYS A 681 12.96 -9.90 -9.39
C LYS A 681 12.12 -11.08 -8.90
N PRO A 682 12.47 -12.33 -9.24
CA PRO A 682 11.73 -13.49 -8.75
C PRO A 682 11.75 -13.45 -7.22
N ASN A 683 10.57 -13.28 -6.61
CA ASN A 683 10.43 -13.46 -5.18
C ASN A 683 10.68 -14.95 -4.93
N HIS A 684 11.79 -15.28 -4.25
CA HIS A 684 11.95 -16.59 -3.63
C HIS A 684 10.95 -16.68 -2.47
N VAL A 685 9.68 -16.91 -2.80
CA VAL A 685 8.67 -17.34 -1.85
C VAL A 685 8.91 -18.83 -1.62
N GLY A 686 9.65 -19.15 -0.56
CA GLY A 686 9.73 -20.48 0.03
C GLY A 686 8.63 -20.70 1.05
#